data_AF-A0A370QHV3-F1
#
_entry.id   AF-A0A370QHV3-F1
#
_cell.length_a   1.000
_cell.length_b   1.000
_cell.length_c   1.000
_cell.angle_alpha   90.00
_cell.angle_beta   90.00
_cell.angle_gamma   90.00
#
_symmetry.space_group_name_H-M   'P 1'
#
loop_
_entity.id
_entity.type
_entity.pdbx_description
1 polymer ?
#
loop_
_entity_poly.entity_id
_entity_poly.type
_entity_poly.pdbx_seq_one_letter_code
_entity_poly.pdbx_strand_id
1 'polypeptide(L)'
;MTAHDAELALIARDPALPGLGLLLSNERLLAALHTLPAFAHARALKGTYLRYKPGTSCILALEITLAGGESQRCFAKALTRERFAASRAHPKRQALLAAGHPHAPLFLADDAILLQHPTGDRGIRYLDVLWNEKQRAALLRRWLPDLANAPDVEWRFLRYKPERRCVVSIVHAGKPQAVIRCASEHEFGAILQGCATGSALGHVELLGALGEKRLAATCWIEGESLEQLLRDPCMPKLVARAGEALAHVHNAPFTLPARRTTDDDLNQMRRALDTLYTLYPQAVSRFEHCAGRIGQHIRRFEQPAVILHGDFSADQVIVTGPDAPLRIIDWDRSTSGHPLNDMATFLARIEMDVIEGNLSRIQADSARAALLSGYSAHRALPCEGLPWYTALALLALAAEPFRKRDARWPATIDALLQRAEQLTADTTSPGDNDWQERLTQLCQAQHMAQPLQQALGQQMLQSGKVLRHKPGRRALIAYQLAAGNSTLTHAVLGKYREKGTDKHAFACQRALWENGFDGQNAASVPEPLALLPERKMWLQRKADAECLTLRLSPHADLAVTGAAVGTALAALQSNEALRTAVAGKIWRKEDEMNVLERGLAQVAAARPHWRHRLHALLTAGEKLACRLFSAAQTPVHRDFYPDQILTDRRHPARLVLLDFDLCSQSAAALDAGNYLAHVRELALRRFGNADALQAHETAFTGAYLEHAIWTRAEDVRGFLALSLLRHIFLSTRFPGRAHTTVPLLDYCERLTG
;
A
#
# COMPACT_ATOMS: atom_id res chain seq x y z
N MET A 1 -15.82 -4.53 -19.53
CA MET A 1 -15.51 -3.13 -19.88
C MET A 1 -14.39 -3.16 -20.90
N THR A 2 -14.51 -2.47 -22.04
CA THR A 2 -13.41 -2.43 -23.02
C THR A 2 -12.29 -1.49 -22.53
N ALA A 3 -11.08 -1.59 -23.09
CA ALA A 3 -10.02 -0.63 -22.80
C ALA A 3 -10.41 0.80 -23.17
N HIS A 4 -11.18 0.96 -24.24
CA HIS A 4 -11.69 2.26 -24.68
C HIS A 4 -12.64 2.88 -23.64
N ASP A 5 -13.62 2.11 -23.14
CA ASP A 5 -14.56 2.60 -22.12
C ASP A 5 -13.82 2.99 -20.83
N ALA A 6 -12.83 2.18 -20.43
CA ALA A 6 -12.02 2.44 -19.25
C ALA A 6 -11.14 3.70 -19.39
N GLU A 7 -10.61 3.95 -20.59
CA GLU A 7 -9.88 5.18 -20.92
C GLU A 7 -10.80 6.41 -20.93
N LEU A 8 -12.01 6.31 -21.51
CA LEU A 8 -13.01 7.39 -21.44
C LEU A 8 -13.39 7.73 -20.00
N ALA A 9 -13.65 6.70 -19.19
CA ALA A 9 -13.93 6.86 -17.77
C ALA A 9 -12.73 7.45 -17.01
N LEU A 10 -11.50 7.10 -17.37
CA LEU A 10 -10.28 7.70 -16.81
C LEU A 10 -10.19 9.19 -17.15
N ILE A 11 -10.39 9.56 -18.41
CA ILE A 11 -10.36 10.95 -18.87
C ILE A 11 -11.39 11.80 -18.11
N ALA A 12 -12.61 11.28 -17.94
CA ALA A 12 -13.66 11.97 -17.19
C ALA A 12 -13.31 12.15 -15.69
N ARG A 13 -12.52 11.25 -15.10
CA ARG A 13 -12.14 11.29 -13.68
C ARG A 13 -10.92 12.17 -13.40
N ASP A 14 -10.12 12.50 -14.41
CA ASP A 14 -8.96 13.37 -14.27
C ASP A 14 -9.06 14.63 -15.18
N PRO A 15 -10.07 15.49 -14.96
CA PRO A 15 -10.27 16.69 -15.76
C PRO A 15 -9.13 17.72 -15.59
N ALA A 16 -8.28 17.55 -14.58
CA ALA A 16 -7.10 18.38 -14.36
C ALA A 16 -6.08 18.25 -15.50
N LEU A 17 -6.12 17.17 -16.29
CA LEU A 17 -5.23 16.92 -17.42
C LEU A 17 -5.99 16.99 -18.76
N PRO A 18 -6.22 18.18 -19.34
CA PRO A 18 -7.03 18.34 -20.55
C PRO A 18 -6.51 17.52 -21.74
N GLY A 19 -5.18 17.41 -21.90
CA GLY A 19 -4.56 16.64 -22.98
C GLY A 19 -4.48 15.12 -22.74
N LEU A 20 -5.02 14.60 -21.64
CA LEU A 20 -4.93 13.16 -21.33
C LEU A 20 -5.55 12.31 -22.45
N GLY A 21 -6.73 12.71 -22.96
CA GLY A 21 -7.41 11.98 -24.01
C GLY A 21 -6.63 11.89 -25.33
N LEU A 22 -5.85 12.93 -25.67
CA LEU A 22 -4.97 12.89 -26.83
C LEU A 22 -3.81 11.91 -26.60
N LEU A 23 -3.15 11.94 -25.44
CA LEU A 23 -2.02 11.04 -25.14
C LEU A 23 -2.43 9.56 -25.07
N LEU A 24 -3.71 9.25 -24.88
CA LEU A 24 -4.22 7.87 -24.87
C LEU A 24 -4.63 7.36 -26.27
N SER A 25 -4.65 8.20 -27.30
CA SER A 25 -5.00 7.79 -28.66
C SER A 25 -3.93 8.23 -29.65
N ASN A 26 -3.21 7.27 -30.24
CA ASN A 26 -2.16 7.58 -31.23
C ASN A 26 -2.75 8.31 -32.44
N GLU A 27 -3.96 7.93 -32.86
CA GLU A 27 -4.68 8.54 -33.97
C GLU A 27 -5.06 10.00 -33.67
N ARG A 28 -5.71 10.25 -32.51
CA ARG A 28 -6.10 11.62 -32.14
C ARG A 28 -4.89 12.51 -31.89
N LEU A 29 -3.82 11.97 -31.30
CA LEU A 29 -2.58 12.70 -31.11
C LEU A 29 -1.93 13.04 -32.45
N LEU A 30 -1.86 12.09 -33.40
CA LEU A 30 -1.31 12.35 -34.73
C LEU A 30 -2.08 13.46 -35.46
N ALA A 31 -3.42 13.40 -35.43
CA ALA A 31 -4.26 14.44 -36.00
C ALA A 31 -4.02 15.82 -35.35
N ALA A 32 -3.87 15.87 -34.02
CA ALA A 32 -3.53 17.11 -33.32
C ALA A 32 -2.13 17.62 -33.71
N LEU A 33 -1.16 16.73 -33.91
CA LEU A 33 0.20 17.11 -34.33
C LEU A 33 0.27 17.67 -35.75
N HIS A 34 -0.66 17.34 -36.65
CA HIS A 34 -0.72 17.93 -37.99
C HIS A 34 -0.95 19.45 -37.98
N THR A 35 -1.46 20.01 -36.88
CA THR A 35 -1.57 21.46 -36.69
C THR A 35 -0.22 22.16 -36.49
N LEU A 36 0.83 21.39 -36.16
CA LEU A 36 2.19 21.91 -35.96
C LEU A 36 2.97 21.82 -37.29
N PRO A 37 3.60 22.91 -37.76
CA PRO A 37 4.35 22.91 -39.03
C PRO A 37 5.41 21.81 -39.12
N ALA A 38 6.09 21.50 -38.01
CA ALA A 38 7.11 20.45 -37.96
C ALA A 38 6.57 19.04 -38.21
N PHE A 39 5.27 18.81 -38.01
CA PHE A 39 4.63 17.49 -38.14
C PHE A 39 3.44 17.49 -39.10
N ALA A 40 3.23 18.55 -39.89
CA ALA A 40 2.11 18.67 -40.83
C ALA A 40 1.99 17.49 -41.82
N HIS A 41 3.13 16.85 -42.15
CA HIS A 41 3.20 15.70 -43.05
C HIS A 41 3.61 14.39 -42.34
N ALA A 42 3.44 14.30 -41.02
CA ALA A 42 3.68 13.07 -40.28
C ALA A 42 2.69 11.98 -40.71
N ARG A 43 3.20 10.79 -41.04
CA ARG A 43 2.40 9.66 -41.54
C ARG A 43 1.92 8.73 -40.43
N ALA A 44 2.74 8.53 -39.42
CA ALA A 44 2.44 7.60 -38.34
C ALA A 44 3.02 8.08 -37.00
N LEU A 45 2.40 7.64 -35.91
CA LEU A 45 2.85 7.88 -34.55
C LEU A 45 2.72 6.60 -33.74
N LYS A 46 3.80 6.26 -33.03
CA LYS A 46 3.85 5.13 -32.10
C LYS A 46 4.25 5.61 -30.70
N GLY A 47 3.32 5.44 -29.76
CA GLY A 47 3.61 5.56 -28.34
C GLY A 47 4.39 4.34 -27.84
N THR A 48 5.56 4.54 -27.23
CA THR A 48 6.45 3.44 -26.79
C THR A 48 6.51 3.27 -25.27
N TYR A 49 6.15 4.30 -24.50
CA TYR A 49 6.12 4.25 -23.04
C TYR A 49 5.22 5.34 -22.47
N LEU A 50 4.28 4.96 -21.59
CA LEU A 50 3.39 5.88 -20.90
C LEU A 50 3.76 5.99 -19.41
N ARG A 51 3.70 7.19 -18.84
CA ARG A 51 3.78 7.42 -17.40
C ARG A 51 2.69 8.37 -16.97
N TYR A 52 1.66 7.82 -16.35
CA TYR A 52 0.55 8.56 -15.79
C TYR A 52 0.76 8.82 -14.30
N LYS A 53 0.52 10.06 -13.86
CA LYS A 53 0.45 10.49 -12.46
C LYS A 53 -0.87 11.25 -12.28
N PRO A 54 -1.85 10.68 -11.56
CA PRO A 54 -3.17 11.28 -11.35
C PRO A 54 -3.11 12.75 -10.90
N GLY A 55 -3.94 13.60 -11.51
CA GLY A 55 -4.05 15.03 -11.20
C GLY A 55 -2.78 15.85 -11.45
N THR A 56 -1.74 15.23 -12.01
CA THR A 56 -0.37 15.78 -12.01
C THR A 56 0.17 15.89 -13.43
N SER A 57 0.32 14.78 -14.14
CA SER A 57 0.85 14.76 -15.51
C SER A 57 0.70 13.39 -16.17
N CYS A 58 0.58 13.37 -17.49
CA CYS A 58 0.77 12.16 -18.30
C CYS A 58 1.92 12.39 -19.28
N ILE A 59 2.89 11.48 -19.32
CA ILE A 59 4.07 11.57 -20.21
C ILE A 59 4.09 10.37 -21.15
N LEU A 60 4.23 10.64 -22.44
CA LEU A 60 4.27 9.63 -23.49
C LEU A 60 5.57 9.78 -24.30
N ALA A 61 6.37 8.72 -24.37
CA ALA A 61 7.47 8.64 -25.33
C ALA A 61 6.93 8.26 -26.72
N LEU A 62 7.42 8.92 -27.76
CA LEU A 62 6.88 8.89 -29.12
C LEU A 62 7.96 8.61 -30.15
N GLU A 63 7.61 7.79 -31.14
CA GLU A 63 8.28 7.71 -32.44
C GLU A 63 7.31 8.21 -33.50
N ILE A 64 7.73 9.21 -34.28
CA ILE A 64 6.91 9.86 -35.31
C ILE A 64 7.58 9.59 -36.65
N THR A 65 6.87 8.95 -37.57
CA THR A 65 7.35 8.70 -38.93
C THR A 65 6.92 9.84 -39.85
N LEU A 66 7.89 10.51 -40.46
CA LEU A 66 7.67 11.62 -41.39
C LEU A 66 7.37 11.12 -42.81
N ALA A 67 6.93 12.02 -43.71
CA ALA A 67 6.61 11.68 -45.09
C ALA A 67 7.78 11.05 -45.88
N GLY A 68 9.02 11.42 -45.56
CA GLY A 68 10.23 10.86 -46.15
C GLY A 68 10.64 9.48 -45.62
N GLY A 69 9.87 8.89 -44.70
CA GLY A 69 10.18 7.60 -44.07
C GLY A 69 11.10 7.70 -42.85
N GLU A 70 11.71 8.87 -42.62
CA GLU A 70 12.51 9.14 -41.42
C GLU A 70 11.67 9.06 -40.14
N SER A 71 12.26 8.54 -39.07
CA SER A 71 11.62 8.44 -37.75
C SER A 71 12.26 9.42 -36.78
N GLN A 72 11.44 10.28 -36.17
CA GLN A 72 11.84 11.24 -35.17
C GLN A 72 11.33 10.83 -33.80
N ARG A 73 12.24 10.77 -32.81
CA ARG A 73 11.88 10.52 -31.40
C ARG A 73 11.53 11.82 -30.70
N CYS A 74 10.42 11.80 -29.96
CA CYS A 74 9.94 12.90 -29.13
C CYS A 74 9.33 12.34 -27.83
N PHE A 75 8.96 13.22 -26.92
CA PHE A 75 8.03 12.89 -25.84
C PHE A 75 7.01 14.01 -25.63
N ALA A 76 5.76 13.62 -25.42
CA ALA A 76 4.65 14.51 -25.12
C ALA A 76 4.34 14.48 -23.63
N LYS A 77 3.95 15.62 -23.08
CA LYS A 77 3.53 15.79 -21.70
C LYS A 77 2.19 16.51 -21.64
N ALA A 78 1.13 15.80 -21.28
CA ALA A 78 -0.09 16.43 -20.81
C ALA A 78 0.12 16.90 -19.37
N LEU A 79 -0.18 18.17 -19.13
CA LEU A 79 0.01 18.85 -17.84
C LEU A 79 -1.31 19.49 -17.41
N THR A 80 -1.41 19.85 -16.13
CA THR A 80 -2.44 20.80 -15.70
C THR A 80 -2.21 22.15 -16.39
N ARG A 81 -3.27 22.94 -16.60
CA ARG A 81 -3.15 24.25 -17.27
C ARG A 81 -2.13 25.16 -16.59
N GLU A 82 -2.12 25.17 -15.25
CA GLU A 82 -1.15 25.91 -14.45
C GLU A 82 0.29 25.46 -14.73
N ARG A 83 0.55 24.15 -14.65
CA ARG A 83 1.89 23.59 -14.89
C ARG A 83 2.32 23.77 -16.35
N PHE A 84 1.40 23.71 -17.29
CA PHE A 84 1.65 23.99 -18.69
C PHE A 84 2.06 25.44 -18.90
N ALA A 85 1.33 26.41 -18.33
CA ALA A 85 1.68 27.83 -18.41
C ALA A 85 3.07 28.11 -17.84
N ALA A 86 3.37 27.59 -16.65
CA ALA A 86 4.70 27.70 -16.03
C ALA A 86 5.80 27.05 -16.90
N SER A 87 5.49 25.89 -17.49
CA SER A 87 6.40 25.16 -18.37
C SER A 87 6.67 25.94 -19.67
N ARG A 88 5.64 26.55 -20.26
CA ARG A 88 5.75 27.38 -21.47
C ARG A 88 6.53 28.65 -21.21
N ALA A 89 6.29 29.35 -20.11
CA ALA A 89 6.98 30.59 -19.74
C ALA A 89 8.46 30.40 -19.34
N HIS A 90 8.95 29.15 -19.26
CA HIS A 90 10.31 28.88 -18.79
C HIS A 90 11.39 29.56 -19.67
N PRO A 91 12.32 30.36 -19.09
CA PRO A 91 13.27 31.18 -19.86
C PRO A 91 14.09 30.42 -20.90
N LYS A 92 14.63 29.25 -20.54
CA LYS A 92 15.42 28.42 -21.48
C LYS A 92 14.61 27.92 -22.69
N ARG A 93 13.30 27.73 -22.55
CA ARG A 93 12.43 27.29 -23.65
C ARG A 93 12.10 28.47 -24.56
N GLN A 94 11.81 29.62 -23.96
CA GLN A 94 11.60 30.87 -24.69
C GLN A 94 12.84 31.26 -25.50
N ALA A 95 14.04 31.11 -24.94
CA ALA A 95 15.29 31.34 -25.66
C ALA A 95 15.44 30.43 -26.90
N LEU A 96 15.12 29.13 -26.79
CA LEU A 96 15.18 28.20 -27.92
C LEU A 96 14.16 28.55 -29.02
N LEU A 97 12.96 28.96 -28.63
CA LEU A 97 11.92 29.41 -29.57
C LEU A 97 12.34 30.69 -30.30
N ALA A 98 12.82 31.69 -29.55
CA ALA A 98 13.28 32.97 -30.11
C ALA A 98 14.47 32.76 -31.08
N ALA A 99 15.33 31.77 -30.80
CA ALA A 99 16.44 31.41 -31.66
C ALA A 99 16.07 30.52 -32.86
N GLY A 100 14.80 30.13 -33.02
CA GLY A 100 14.37 29.22 -34.10
C GLY A 100 15.07 27.86 -34.06
N HIS A 101 15.45 27.38 -32.86
CA HIS A 101 16.27 26.17 -32.73
C HIS A 101 15.53 24.93 -33.27
N PRO A 102 16.16 24.03 -34.06
CA PRO A 102 15.50 22.87 -34.67
C PRO A 102 14.84 21.91 -33.68
N HIS A 103 15.30 21.91 -32.43
CA HIS A 103 14.76 21.12 -31.32
C HIS A 103 14.02 21.97 -30.27
N ALA A 104 13.56 23.16 -30.64
CA ALA A 104 12.73 23.98 -29.78
C ALA A 104 11.46 23.21 -29.37
N PRO A 105 10.95 23.42 -28.13
CA PRO A 105 9.74 22.75 -27.68
C PRO A 105 8.52 23.20 -28.49
N LEU A 106 7.60 22.26 -28.74
CA LEU A 106 6.33 22.52 -29.43
C LEU A 106 5.17 22.40 -28.45
N PHE A 107 4.07 23.08 -28.74
CA PHE A 107 2.95 23.23 -27.82
C PHE A 107 1.60 23.04 -28.53
N LEU A 108 0.75 22.17 -27.98
CA LEU A 108 -0.69 22.18 -28.26
C LEU A 108 -1.35 22.88 -27.07
N ALA A 109 -1.61 24.18 -27.23
CA ALA A 109 -1.97 25.06 -26.11
C ALA A 109 -3.35 24.75 -25.53
N ASP A 110 -4.31 24.42 -26.38
CA ASP A 110 -5.70 24.17 -25.97
C ASP A 110 -5.80 22.95 -25.05
N ASP A 111 -5.00 21.93 -25.33
CA ASP A 111 -4.91 20.67 -24.60
C ASP A 111 -3.83 20.68 -23.49
N ALA A 112 -3.10 21.78 -23.31
CA ALA A 112 -1.99 21.88 -22.36
C ALA A 112 -0.91 20.78 -22.54
N ILE A 113 -0.59 20.45 -23.80
CA ILE A 113 0.42 19.45 -24.15
C ILE A 113 1.72 20.13 -24.57
N LEU A 114 2.81 19.72 -23.93
CA LEU A 114 4.17 20.08 -24.30
C LEU A 114 4.84 18.90 -25.01
N LEU A 115 5.35 19.13 -26.22
CA LEU A 115 6.12 18.17 -26.99
C LEU A 115 7.60 18.58 -27.02
N GLN A 116 8.52 17.65 -26.76
CA GLN A 116 9.95 17.93 -26.70
C GLN A 116 10.77 16.85 -27.41
N HIS A 117 11.87 17.26 -28.03
CA HIS A 117 12.95 16.38 -28.46
C HIS A 117 13.71 15.84 -27.23
N PRO A 118 14.29 14.61 -27.28
CA PRO A 118 15.02 14.02 -26.15
C PRO A 118 16.17 14.89 -25.61
N THR A 119 16.84 15.67 -26.46
CA THR A 119 17.90 16.61 -26.01
C THR A 119 17.36 17.75 -25.15
N GLY A 120 16.06 18.02 -25.20
CA GLY A 120 15.36 18.97 -24.31
C GLY A 120 14.84 18.34 -23.02
N ASP A 121 15.12 17.06 -22.76
CA ASP A 121 14.72 16.35 -21.55
C ASP A 121 15.55 16.82 -20.35
N ARG A 122 14.95 17.69 -19.54
CA ARG A 122 15.62 18.26 -18.36
C ARG A 122 15.82 17.25 -17.24
N GLY A 123 15.07 16.15 -17.22
CA GLY A 123 15.28 15.10 -16.24
C GLY A 123 16.50 14.25 -16.59
N ILE A 124 16.83 14.11 -17.87
CA ILE A 124 18.04 13.41 -18.37
C ILE A 124 18.97 14.43 -19.03
N ARG A 125 19.50 15.33 -18.20
CA ARG A 125 20.13 16.60 -18.60
C ARG A 125 21.23 16.51 -19.66
N TYR A 126 21.98 15.39 -19.71
CA TYR A 126 23.21 15.27 -20.50
C TYR A 126 23.07 14.34 -21.71
N LEU A 127 21.83 14.09 -22.14
CA LEU A 127 21.54 13.21 -23.27
C LEU A 127 22.00 13.83 -24.61
N ASP A 128 22.13 15.15 -24.69
CA ASP A 128 22.63 15.92 -25.83
C ASP A 128 24.08 15.57 -26.22
N VAL A 129 24.86 15.03 -25.29
CA VAL A 129 26.21 14.52 -25.54
C VAL A 129 26.24 13.49 -26.68
N LEU A 130 25.17 12.70 -26.87
CA LEU A 130 25.08 11.72 -27.95
C LEU A 130 24.90 12.36 -29.33
N TRP A 131 24.27 13.54 -29.41
CA TRP A 131 24.09 14.26 -30.67
C TRP A 131 25.30 15.11 -31.03
N ASN A 132 26.01 15.64 -30.04
CA ASN A 132 27.21 16.43 -30.28
C ASN A 132 28.41 15.53 -30.64
N GLU A 133 28.85 15.58 -31.90
CA GLU A 133 29.94 14.73 -32.40
C GLU A 133 31.23 14.84 -31.60
N LYS A 134 31.66 16.07 -31.26
CA LYS A 134 32.89 16.29 -30.48
C LYS A 134 32.78 15.70 -29.07
N GLN A 135 31.65 15.88 -28.41
CA GLN A 135 31.44 15.34 -27.06
C GLN A 135 31.27 13.82 -27.08
N ARG A 136 30.57 13.27 -28.08
CA ARG A 136 30.44 11.82 -28.30
C ARG A 136 31.80 11.18 -28.57
N ALA A 137 32.62 11.75 -29.45
CA ALA A 137 33.97 11.27 -29.71
C ALA A 137 34.83 11.30 -28.44
N ALA A 138 34.70 12.34 -27.60
CA ALA A 138 35.40 12.39 -26.31
C ALA A 138 34.94 11.31 -25.32
N LEU A 139 33.65 10.95 -25.30
CA LEU A 139 33.17 9.79 -24.53
C LEU A 139 33.78 8.49 -25.05
N LEU A 140 33.76 8.30 -26.38
CA LEU A 140 34.29 7.08 -27.01
C LEU A 140 35.80 6.93 -26.75
N ARG A 141 36.62 7.98 -26.86
CA ARG A 141 38.06 7.91 -26.51
C ARG A 141 38.31 7.41 -25.10
N ARG A 142 37.40 7.70 -24.16
CA ARG A 142 37.55 7.34 -22.76
C ARG A 142 37.14 5.89 -22.48
N TRP A 143 36.11 5.39 -23.14
CA TRP A 143 35.52 4.08 -22.82
C TRP A 143 35.79 3.00 -23.86
N LEU A 144 36.02 3.40 -25.11
CA LEU A 144 36.21 2.54 -26.28
C LEU A 144 37.27 3.21 -27.18
N PRO A 145 38.54 3.31 -26.75
CA PRO A 145 39.56 4.09 -27.44
C PRO A 145 39.75 3.64 -28.89
N ASP A 146 39.64 2.34 -29.16
CA ASP A 146 39.75 1.75 -30.49
C ASP A 146 38.64 2.20 -31.46
N LEU A 147 37.47 2.56 -30.93
CA LEU A 147 36.32 3.01 -31.72
C LEU A 147 36.25 4.53 -31.87
N ALA A 148 37.06 5.28 -31.14
CA ALA A 148 36.90 6.72 -31.06
C ALA A 148 37.09 7.46 -32.38
N ASN A 149 37.91 6.91 -33.27
CA ASN A 149 38.18 7.44 -34.61
C ASN A 149 37.84 6.41 -35.70
N ALA A 150 37.17 5.32 -35.34
CA ALA A 150 36.79 4.29 -36.31
C ALA A 150 35.68 4.84 -37.23
N PRO A 151 35.71 4.54 -38.54
CA PRO A 151 34.56 4.78 -39.41
C PRO A 151 33.35 3.95 -38.93
N ASP A 152 32.15 4.34 -39.35
CA ASP A 152 30.91 3.56 -39.13
C ASP A 152 30.56 3.28 -37.65
N VAL A 153 30.86 4.24 -36.76
CA VAL A 153 30.39 4.21 -35.37
C VAL A 153 29.06 4.95 -35.25
N GLU A 154 28.01 4.19 -35.01
CA GLU A 154 26.66 4.66 -34.79
C GLU A 154 26.26 4.49 -33.31
N TRP A 155 25.16 5.13 -32.93
CA TRP A 155 24.48 4.82 -31.68
C TRP A 155 22.98 4.68 -31.92
N ARG A 156 22.34 3.80 -31.16
CA ARG A 156 20.92 3.51 -31.29
C ARG A 156 20.26 3.49 -29.93
N PHE A 157 19.01 3.95 -29.86
CA PHE A 157 18.24 3.81 -28.65
C PHE A 157 17.83 2.36 -28.43
N LEU A 158 18.13 1.83 -27.25
CA LEU A 158 17.53 0.58 -26.76
C LEU A 158 16.26 0.89 -25.97
N ARG A 159 16.30 1.91 -25.10
CA ARG A 159 15.17 2.29 -24.25
C ARG A 159 15.19 3.76 -23.90
N TYR A 160 14.05 4.42 -23.97
CA TYR A 160 13.90 5.82 -23.56
C TYR A 160 12.70 5.97 -22.62
N LYS A 161 12.96 6.33 -21.37
CA LYS A 161 11.94 6.66 -20.35
C LYS A 161 12.09 8.13 -19.98
N PRO A 162 11.30 9.05 -20.59
CA PRO A 162 11.46 10.48 -20.39
C PRO A 162 11.51 10.87 -18.91
N GLU A 163 12.38 11.84 -18.62
CA GLU A 163 12.70 12.38 -17.28
C GLU A 163 13.27 11.37 -16.26
N ARG A 164 13.59 10.14 -16.68
CA ARG A 164 14.08 9.08 -15.80
C ARG A 164 15.43 8.56 -16.25
N ARG A 165 15.43 7.82 -17.35
CA ARG A 165 16.62 7.17 -17.91
C ARG A 165 16.50 6.88 -19.39
N CYS A 166 17.65 6.82 -20.04
CA CYS A 166 17.85 6.43 -21.42
C CYS A 166 18.94 5.37 -21.49
N VAL A 167 18.74 4.36 -22.33
CA VAL A 167 19.72 3.31 -22.62
C VAL A 167 19.96 3.31 -24.13
N VAL A 168 21.21 3.44 -24.53
CA VAL A 168 21.63 3.43 -25.93
C VAL A 168 22.71 2.38 -26.15
N SER A 169 22.74 1.77 -27.33
CA SER A 169 23.86 0.96 -27.78
C SER A 169 24.81 1.81 -28.62
N ILE A 170 26.11 1.57 -28.48
CA ILE A 170 27.12 1.97 -29.46
C ILE A 170 27.31 0.80 -30.41
N VAL A 171 27.26 1.07 -31.71
CA VAL A 171 27.32 0.07 -32.78
C VAL A 171 28.49 0.42 -33.69
N HIS A 172 29.33 -0.55 -34.01
CA HIS A 172 30.43 -0.39 -34.94
C HIS A 172 30.32 -1.47 -36.02
N ALA A 173 30.37 -1.07 -37.30
CA ALA A 173 30.21 -1.97 -38.44
C ALA A 173 28.99 -2.92 -38.31
N GLY A 174 27.86 -2.36 -37.85
CA GLY A 174 26.62 -3.10 -37.62
C GLY A 174 26.56 -3.96 -36.35
N LYS A 175 27.66 -4.09 -35.59
CA LYS A 175 27.72 -4.91 -34.36
C LYS A 175 27.69 -4.04 -33.09
N PRO A 176 26.79 -4.30 -32.13
CA PRO A 176 26.80 -3.62 -30.84
C PRO A 176 28.12 -3.88 -30.08
N GLN A 177 28.66 -2.83 -29.46
CA GLN A 177 29.94 -2.85 -28.74
C GLN A 177 29.78 -2.50 -27.26
N ALA A 178 28.89 -1.55 -26.96
CA ALA A 178 28.67 -1.08 -25.60
C ALA A 178 27.24 -0.61 -25.38
N VAL A 179 26.85 -0.55 -24.10
CA VAL A 179 25.59 0.02 -23.64
C VAL A 179 25.89 1.23 -22.76
N ILE A 180 25.36 2.40 -23.13
CA ILE A 180 25.45 3.63 -22.33
C ILE A 180 24.09 3.90 -21.68
N ARG A 181 24.11 4.08 -20.36
CA ARG A 181 22.97 4.50 -19.54
C ARG A 181 23.12 5.98 -19.20
N CYS A 182 22.14 6.78 -19.61
CA CYS A 182 22.03 8.19 -19.25
C CYS A 182 20.87 8.36 -18.27
N ALA A 183 21.11 8.95 -17.10
CA ALA A 183 20.13 8.92 -16.02
C ALA A 183 19.80 10.30 -15.44
N SER A 184 18.64 10.37 -14.81
CA SER A 184 18.28 11.44 -13.91
C SER A 184 19.11 11.40 -12.62
N GLU A 185 19.08 12.51 -11.87
CA GLU A 185 19.75 12.61 -10.57
C GLU A 185 19.35 11.49 -9.61
N HIS A 186 18.06 11.18 -9.59
CA HIS A 186 17.48 10.21 -8.66
C HIS A 186 17.80 8.75 -9.02
N GLU A 187 18.13 8.45 -10.29
CA GLU A 187 18.38 7.08 -10.74
C GLU A 187 19.86 6.75 -10.90
N PHE A 188 20.72 7.76 -11.11
CA PHE A 188 22.12 7.53 -11.44
C PHE A 188 22.89 6.75 -10.36
N GLY A 189 22.66 7.05 -9.08
CA GLY A 189 23.32 6.32 -7.98
C GLY A 189 23.01 4.82 -7.99
N ALA A 190 21.75 4.46 -8.26
CA ALA A 190 21.33 3.07 -8.34
C ALA A 190 21.90 2.35 -9.57
N ILE A 191 21.96 3.03 -10.72
CA ILE A 191 22.63 2.52 -11.93
C ILE A 191 24.11 2.26 -11.68
N LEU A 192 24.81 3.21 -11.06
CA LEU A 192 26.24 3.07 -10.78
C LEU A 192 26.52 1.92 -9.80
N GLN A 193 25.75 1.82 -8.71
CA GLN A 193 25.82 0.69 -7.79
C GLN A 193 25.50 -0.64 -8.50
N GLY A 194 24.51 -0.64 -9.37
CA GLY A 194 24.12 -1.80 -10.18
C GLY A 194 25.26 -2.28 -11.07
N CYS A 195 25.85 -1.38 -11.87
CA CYS A 195 27.00 -1.71 -12.70
C CYS A 195 28.18 -2.26 -11.87
N ALA A 196 28.48 -1.64 -10.72
CA ALA A 196 29.53 -2.13 -9.82
C ALA A 196 29.20 -3.53 -9.24
N THR A 197 27.95 -3.76 -8.84
CA THR A 197 27.49 -5.05 -8.30
C THR A 197 27.60 -6.15 -9.36
N GLY A 198 27.04 -5.91 -10.55
CA GLY A 198 27.10 -6.87 -11.64
C GLY A 198 28.54 -7.14 -12.11
N SER A 199 29.42 -6.14 -12.03
CA SER A 199 30.85 -6.32 -12.35
C SER A 199 31.60 -7.12 -11.28
N ALA A 200 31.35 -6.85 -10.00
CA ALA A 200 31.91 -7.62 -8.90
C ALA A 200 31.47 -9.10 -8.92
N LEU A 201 30.27 -9.37 -9.41
CA LEU A 201 29.73 -10.73 -9.61
C LEU A 201 30.10 -11.33 -10.97
N GLY A 202 30.85 -10.61 -11.80
CA GLY A 202 31.30 -11.08 -13.12
C GLY A 202 30.20 -11.21 -14.17
N HIS A 203 29.02 -10.60 -14.00
CA HIS A 203 27.93 -10.67 -14.97
C HIS A 203 27.97 -9.55 -16.02
N VAL A 204 28.55 -8.38 -15.70
CA VAL A 204 28.73 -7.26 -16.64
C VAL A 204 30.13 -6.70 -16.53
N GLU A 205 30.64 -6.10 -17.59
CA GLU A 205 31.92 -5.39 -17.57
C GLU A 205 31.67 -3.88 -17.63
N LEU A 206 32.15 -3.13 -16.63
CA LEU A 206 32.03 -1.68 -16.57
C LEU A 206 33.16 -1.03 -17.37
N LEU A 207 32.83 -0.36 -18.47
CA LEU A 207 33.79 0.44 -19.26
C LEU A 207 34.13 1.76 -18.56
N GLY A 208 33.18 2.32 -17.81
CA GLY A 208 33.41 3.48 -16.97
C GLY A 208 32.14 4.27 -16.67
N ALA A 209 32.29 5.29 -15.84
CA ALA A 209 31.21 6.20 -15.47
C ALA A 209 31.70 7.65 -15.42
N LEU A 210 30.78 8.58 -15.68
CA LEU A 210 30.97 10.03 -15.57
C LEU A 210 29.88 10.58 -14.67
N GLY A 211 30.20 10.76 -13.39
CA GLY A 211 29.24 11.17 -12.37
C GLY A 211 28.65 12.56 -12.62
N GLU A 212 29.49 13.49 -13.08
CA GLU A 212 29.10 14.86 -13.40
C GLU A 212 28.11 14.93 -14.57
N LYS A 213 28.16 13.94 -15.48
CA LYS A 213 27.24 13.78 -16.61
C LYS A 213 26.17 12.71 -16.39
N ARG A 214 26.19 12.02 -15.25
CA ARG A 214 25.24 10.93 -14.91
C ARG A 214 25.16 9.85 -16.00
N LEU A 215 26.32 9.49 -16.54
CA LEU A 215 26.48 8.47 -17.56
C LEU A 215 27.26 7.28 -17.01
N ALA A 216 26.85 6.07 -17.37
CA ALA A 216 27.59 4.83 -17.10
C ALA A 216 27.59 3.94 -18.34
N ALA A 217 28.71 3.31 -18.66
CA ALA A 217 28.89 2.48 -19.83
C ALA A 217 29.36 1.07 -19.44
N THR A 218 28.74 0.05 -20.05
CA THR A 218 29.14 -1.34 -19.91
C THR A 218 29.41 -1.96 -21.27
N CYS A 219 30.24 -3.01 -21.34
CA CYS A 219 30.40 -3.80 -22.56
C CYS A 219 29.06 -4.36 -23.02
N TRP A 220 28.89 -4.51 -24.33
CA TRP A 220 27.80 -5.31 -24.88
C TRP A 220 28.02 -6.78 -24.55
N ILE A 221 26.94 -7.49 -24.25
CA ILE A 221 26.96 -8.93 -24.00
C ILE A 221 26.26 -9.57 -25.19
N GLU A 222 27.02 -10.29 -26.01
CA GLU A 222 26.47 -11.00 -27.15
C GLU A 222 25.68 -12.23 -26.69
N GLY A 223 24.49 -12.40 -27.24
CA GLY A 223 23.60 -13.52 -26.93
C GLY A 223 22.12 -13.18 -27.07
N GLU A 224 21.29 -14.17 -26.77
CA GLU A 224 19.83 -14.04 -26.81
C GLU A 224 19.27 -13.93 -25.39
N SER A 225 18.18 -13.18 -25.21
CA SER A 225 17.52 -13.13 -23.91
C SER A 225 16.80 -14.44 -23.61
N LEU A 226 16.81 -14.88 -22.34
CA LEU A 226 16.11 -16.09 -21.93
C LEU A 226 14.60 -15.98 -22.21
N GLU A 227 14.02 -14.77 -22.13
CA GLU A 227 12.62 -14.49 -22.50
C GLU A 227 12.27 -14.96 -23.92
N GLN A 228 13.15 -14.72 -24.90
CA GLN A 228 12.94 -15.15 -26.29
C GLN A 228 12.94 -16.69 -26.42
N LEU A 229 13.75 -17.35 -25.58
CA LEU A 229 13.97 -18.80 -25.59
C LEU A 229 12.99 -19.56 -24.68
N LEU A 230 12.06 -18.88 -23.99
CA LEU A 230 11.07 -19.54 -23.12
C LEU A 230 10.12 -20.47 -23.88
N ARG A 231 10.02 -20.32 -25.20
CA ARG A 231 9.18 -21.15 -26.07
C ARG A 231 9.92 -22.35 -26.67
N ASP A 232 11.24 -22.38 -26.53
CA ASP A 232 12.07 -23.39 -27.15
C ASP A 232 12.06 -24.70 -26.33
N PRO A 233 12.28 -25.86 -26.98
CA PRO A 233 12.38 -27.14 -26.28
C PRO A 233 13.49 -27.18 -25.20
N CYS A 234 14.50 -26.33 -25.32
CA CYS A 234 15.61 -26.23 -24.36
C CYS A 234 15.28 -25.39 -23.12
N MET A 235 14.10 -24.76 -23.04
CA MET A 235 13.71 -23.87 -21.95
C MET A 235 13.96 -24.46 -20.55
N PRO A 236 13.56 -25.71 -20.23
CA PRO A 236 13.76 -26.23 -18.87
C PRO A 236 15.23 -26.26 -18.46
N LYS A 237 16.14 -26.60 -19.39
CA LYS A 237 17.58 -26.61 -19.13
C LYS A 237 18.11 -25.20 -18.89
N LEU A 238 17.71 -24.23 -19.71
CA LEU A 238 18.17 -22.85 -19.59
C LEU A 238 17.63 -22.15 -18.33
N VAL A 239 16.36 -22.40 -17.97
CA VAL A 239 15.75 -21.84 -16.76
C VAL A 239 16.34 -22.47 -15.49
N ALA A 240 16.68 -23.77 -15.52
CA ALA A 240 17.44 -24.38 -14.42
C ALA A 240 18.80 -23.71 -14.23
N ARG A 241 19.56 -23.49 -15.30
CA ARG A 241 20.83 -22.74 -15.26
C ARG A 241 20.66 -21.30 -14.76
N ALA A 242 19.53 -20.66 -15.05
CA ALA A 242 19.21 -19.33 -14.51
C ALA A 242 18.97 -19.39 -12.99
N GLY A 243 18.30 -20.44 -12.49
CA GLY A 243 18.15 -20.72 -11.07
C GLY A 243 19.49 -20.96 -10.38
N GLU A 244 20.38 -21.74 -11.01
CA GLU A 244 21.76 -21.96 -10.54
C GLU A 244 22.51 -20.62 -10.46
N ALA A 245 22.49 -19.81 -11.52
CA ALA A 245 23.16 -18.51 -11.56
C ALA A 245 22.64 -17.57 -10.44
N LEU A 246 21.32 -17.52 -10.21
CA LEU A 246 20.75 -16.73 -9.12
C LEU A 246 21.17 -17.25 -7.74
N ALA A 247 21.27 -18.56 -7.55
CA ALA A 247 21.78 -19.11 -6.29
C ALA A 247 23.24 -18.71 -6.02
N HIS A 248 24.08 -18.68 -7.06
CA HIS A 248 25.46 -18.17 -6.95
C HIS A 248 25.49 -16.69 -6.55
N VAL A 249 24.61 -15.85 -7.14
CA VAL A 249 24.45 -14.45 -6.73
C VAL A 249 24.07 -14.33 -5.26
N HIS A 250 23.08 -15.11 -4.80
CA HIS A 250 22.63 -15.07 -3.41
C HIS A 250 23.69 -15.60 -2.42
N ASN A 251 24.63 -16.42 -2.89
CA ASN A 251 25.77 -16.95 -2.13
C ASN A 251 27.02 -16.07 -2.19
N ALA A 252 26.95 -14.89 -2.81
CA ALA A 252 28.07 -13.96 -2.85
C ALA A 252 28.61 -13.63 -1.44
N PRO A 253 29.94 -13.49 -1.27
CA PRO A 253 30.59 -13.34 0.04
C PRO A 253 30.47 -11.93 0.62
N PHE A 254 29.58 -11.09 0.09
CA PHE A 254 29.36 -9.71 0.51
C PHE A 254 27.88 -9.37 0.52
N THR A 255 27.52 -8.23 1.11
CA THR A 255 26.15 -7.69 1.11
C THR A 255 26.18 -6.22 0.73
N LEU A 256 25.04 -5.71 0.26
CA LEU A 256 24.89 -4.30 -0.08
C LEU A 256 24.37 -3.52 1.15
N PRO A 257 24.84 -2.29 1.40
CA PRO A 257 24.42 -1.51 2.56
C PRO A 257 22.91 -1.20 2.55
N ALA A 258 22.36 -0.92 1.36
CA ALA A 258 20.94 -0.71 1.19
C ALA A 258 20.19 -2.04 1.33
N ARG A 259 19.36 -2.14 2.37
CA ARG A 259 18.53 -3.32 2.64
C ARG A 259 17.06 -3.06 2.30
N ARG A 260 16.51 -3.88 1.41
CA ARG A 260 15.09 -3.99 1.13
C ARG A 260 14.39 -4.78 2.24
N THR A 261 13.40 -4.14 2.85
CA THR A 261 12.61 -4.71 3.94
C THR A 261 11.22 -5.14 3.47
N THR A 262 10.53 -5.94 4.27
CA THR A 262 9.12 -6.26 4.04
C THR A 262 8.23 -5.01 4.02
N ASP A 263 8.60 -3.94 4.73
CA ASP A 263 7.85 -2.68 4.67
C ASP A 263 8.05 -1.97 3.31
N ASP A 264 9.25 -2.05 2.72
CA ASP A 264 9.52 -1.54 1.37
C ASP A 264 8.70 -2.28 0.31
N ASP A 265 8.59 -3.60 0.47
CA ASP A 265 7.76 -4.48 -0.35
C ASP A 265 6.29 -4.09 -0.30
N LEU A 266 5.73 -3.93 0.90
CA LEU A 266 4.35 -3.48 1.08
C LEU A 266 4.14 -2.05 0.59
N ASN A 267 5.13 -1.17 0.71
CA ASN A 267 5.09 0.18 0.15
C ASN A 267 5.09 0.17 -1.38
N GLN A 268 5.82 -0.74 -2.03
CA GLN A 268 5.77 -0.91 -3.49
C GLN A 268 4.38 -1.32 -3.97
N MET A 269 3.79 -2.32 -3.31
CA MET A 269 2.41 -2.75 -3.57
C MET A 269 1.41 -1.60 -3.36
N ARG A 270 1.59 -0.80 -2.30
CA ARG A 270 0.73 0.36 -2.03
C ARG A 270 0.81 1.44 -3.12
N ARG A 271 2.00 1.69 -3.69
CA ARG A 271 2.13 2.61 -4.84
C ARG A 271 1.35 2.14 -6.07
N ALA A 272 1.26 0.83 -6.29
CA ALA A 272 0.43 0.27 -7.35
C ALA A 272 -1.05 0.51 -7.06
N LEU A 273 -1.50 0.26 -5.82
CA LEU A 273 -2.87 0.56 -5.38
C LEU A 273 -3.23 2.05 -5.53
N ASP A 274 -2.33 2.96 -5.12
CA ASP A 274 -2.53 4.41 -5.24
C ASP A 274 -2.81 4.82 -6.69
N THR A 275 -2.16 4.16 -7.65
CA THR A 275 -2.41 4.36 -9.08
C THR A 275 -3.79 3.84 -9.50
N LEU A 276 -4.22 2.69 -8.96
CA LEU A 276 -5.50 2.05 -9.31
C LEU A 276 -6.73 2.85 -8.87
N TYR A 277 -6.69 3.61 -7.77
CA TYR A 277 -7.83 4.44 -7.36
C TYR A 277 -8.30 5.40 -8.46
N THR A 278 -7.35 5.95 -9.24
CA THR A 278 -7.69 6.79 -10.40
C THR A 278 -7.62 6.04 -11.72
N LEU A 279 -6.78 5.01 -11.85
CA LEU A 279 -6.70 4.28 -13.12
C LEU A 279 -7.93 3.37 -13.34
N TYR A 280 -8.24 2.50 -12.38
CA TYR A 280 -9.22 1.41 -12.52
C TYR A 280 -9.91 1.08 -11.18
N PRO A 281 -10.89 1.89 -10.73
CA PRO A 281 -11.44 1.81 -9.37
C PRO A 281 -12.13 0.49 -9.06
N GLN A 282 -12.72 -0.17 -10.06
CA GLN A 282 -13.37 -1.47 -9.88
C GLN A 282 -12.42 -2.57 -9.38
N ALA A 283 -11.11 -2.44 -9.62
CA ALA A 283 -10.10 -3.38 -9.15
C ALA A 283 -9.65 -3.13 -7.70
N VAL A 284 -9.95 -1.95 -7.13
CA VAL A 284 -9.41 -1.50 -5.84
C VAL A 284 -9.80 -2.43 -4.70
N SER A 285 -11.08 -2.79 -4.59
CA SER A 285 -11.56 -3.63 -3.48
C SER A 285 -10.92 -5.02 -3.48
N ARG A 286 -10.78 -5.63 -4.66
CA ARG A 286 -10.08 -6.91 -4.87
C ARG A 286 -8.59 -6.80 -4.54
N PHE A 287 -7.93 -5.75 -5.03
CA PHE A 287 -6.53 -5.49 -4.74
C PHE A 287 -6.30 -5.32 -3.22
N GLU A 288 -7.10 -4.48 -2.54
CA GLU A 288 -7.01 -4.24 -1.10
C GLU A 288 -7.21 -5.53 -0.30
N HIS A 289 -8.16 -6.37 -0.70
CA HIS A 289 -8.38 -7.67 -0.08
C HIS A 289 -7.15 -8.56 -0.19
N CYS A 290 -6.61 -8.74 -1.40
CA CYS A 290 -5.41 -9.54 -1.64
C CYS A 290 -4.18 -8.98 -0.90
N ALA A 291 -3.96 -7.66 -0.99
CA ALA A 291 -2.89 -6.94 -0.30
C ALA A 291 -2.97 -7.10 1.24
N GLY A 292 -4.19 -7.06 1.79
CA GLY A 292 -4.43 -7.28 3.21
C GLY A 292 -4.04 -8.69 3.67
N ARG A 293 -4.31 -9.72 2.85
CA ARG A 293 -3.89 -11.10 3.13
C ARG A 293 -2.37 -11.26 3.06
N ILE A 294 -1.74 -10.73 2.01
CA ILE A 294 -0.28 -10.75 1.83
C ILE A 294 0.42 -10.08 3.01
N GLY A 295 -0.01 -8.88 3.41
CA GLY A 295 0.60 -8.14 4.51
C GLY A 295 0.52 -8.83 5.87
N GLN A 296 -0.45 -9.73 6.07
CA GLN A 296 -0.58 -10.55 7.28
C GLN A 296 0.36 -11.76 7.29
N HIS A 297 0.74 -12.27 6.11
CA HIS A 297 1.48 -13.52 5.94
C HIS A 297 2.97 -13.33 5.67
N ILE A 298 3.33 -12.35 4.85
CA ILE A 298 4.70 -12.22 4.35
C ILE A 298 5.74 -11.98 5.47
N ARG A 299 5.31 -11.42 6.61
CA ARG A 299 6.15 -11.21 7.80
C ARG A 299 6.51 -12.48 8.57
N ARG A 300 5.90 -13.63 8.24
CA ARG A 300 6.17 -14.92 8.88
C ARG A 300 7.43 -15.60 8.31
N PHE A 301 7.91 -15.16 7.16
CA PHE A 301 9.03 -15.77 6.44
C PHE A 301 10.30 -14.96 6.70
N GLU A 302 11.01 -15.31 7.78
CA GLU A 302 12.31 -14.70 8.11
C GLU A 302 13.46 -15.53 7.53
N GLN A 303 14.39 -14.85 6.85
CA GLN A 303 15.63 -15.42 6.33
C GLN A 303 16.75 -14.37 6.42
N PRO A 304 18.02 -14.79 6.53
CA PRO A 304 19.15 -13.89 6.36
C PRO A 304 19.08 -13.18 5.00
N ALA A 305 19.37 -11.88 5.01
CA ALA A 305 19.39 -11.12 3.78
C ALA A 305 20.56 -11.55 2.90
N VAL A 306 20.30 -11.66 1.60
CA VAL A 306 21.28 -11.96 0.55
C VAL A 306 21.41 -10.76 -0.37
N ILE A 307 22.42 -10.74 -1.23
CA ILE A 307 22.39 -9.85 -2.39
C ILE A 307 21.22 -10.27 -3.28
N LEU A 308 20.43 -9.28 -3.68
CA LEU A 308 19.36 -9.41 -4.63
C LEU A 308 19.75 -8.68 -5.92
N HIS A 309 19.32 -9.24 -7.04
CA HIS A 309 19.23 -8.55 -8.31
C HIS A 309 18.17 -7.42 -8.24
N GLY A 310 17.02 -7.69 -7.61
CA GLY A 310 15.97 -6.72 -7.27
C GLY A 310 14.87 -6.52 -8.32
N ASP A 311 15.07 -7.03 -9.54
CA ASP A 311 14.08 -7.11 -10.62
C ASP A 311 14.36 -8.34 -11.52
N PHE A 312 14.69 -9.49 -10.92
CA PHE A 312 15.12 -10.66 -11.69
C PHE A 312 13.99 -11.23 -12.55
N SER A 313 14.23 -11.38 -13.85
CA SER A 313 13.29 -11.88 -14.85
C SER A 313 14.03 -12.40 -16.09
N ALA A 314 13.34 -13.18 -16.93
CA ALA A 314 13.95 -13.86 -18.07
C ALA A 314 14.54 -12.90 -19.12
N ASP A 315 13.98 -11.71 -19.29
CA ASP A 315 14.51 -10.67 -20.19
C ASP A 315 15.86 -10.10 -19.72
N GLN A 316 16.21 -10.31 -18.44
CA GLN A 316 17.45 -9.87 -17.82
C GLN A 316 18.54 -10.94 -17.80
N VAL A 317 18.29 -12.12 -18.39
CA VAL A 317 19.24 -13.22 -18.48
C VAL A 317 19.63 -13.41 -19.93
N ILE A 318 20.91 -13.20 -20.25
CA ILE A 318 21.46 -13.37 -21.59
C ILE A 318 22.14 -14.74 -21.70
N VAL A 319 21.71 -15.52 -22.68
CA VAL A 319 22.30 -16.80 -23.08
C VAL A 319 23.40 -16.51 -24.10
N THR A 320 24.66 -16.60 -23.68
CA THR A 320 25.83 -16.23 -24.49
C THR A 320 26.27 -17.35 -25.47
N GLY A 321 25.50 -18.43 -25.54
CA GLY A 321 25.73 -19.60 -26.39
C GLY A 321 25.19 -20.90 -25.76
N PRO A 322 25.12 -22.02 -26.51
CA PRO A 322 24.53 -23.28 -26.02
C PRO A 322 25.20 -23.83 -24.75
N ASP A 323 26.53 -23.71 -24.68
CA ASP A 323 27.37 -24.20 -23.57
C ASP A 323 28.04 -23.07 -22.78
N ALA A 324 27.80 -21.82 -23.16
CA ALA A 324 28.41 -20.64 -22.54
C ALA A 324 27.64 -20.19 -21.29
N PRO A 325 28.28 -19.54 -20.30
CA PRO A 325 27.63 -19.12 -19.06
C PRO A 325 26.53 -18.07 -19.31
N LEU A 326 25.48 -18.13 -18.50
CA LEU A 326 24.45 -17.10 -18.49
C LEU A 326 25.00 -15.79 -17.89
N ARG A 327 24.63 -14.66 -18.48
CA ARG A 327 24.96 -13.33 -17.93
C ARG A 327 23.69 -12.62 -17.49
N ILE A 328 23.68 -12.10 -16.27
CA ILE A 328 22.54 -11.34 -15.74
C ILE A 328 22.82 -9.85 -15.94
N ILE A 329 21.85 -9.10 -16.48
CA ILE A 329 21.96 -7.67 -16.79
C ILE A 329 20.91 -6.86 -16.02
N ASP A 330 20.97 -5.51 -16.10
CA ASP A 330 20.06 -4.58 -15.39
C ASP A 330 20.06 -4.74 -13.85
N TRP A 331 21.26 -4.70 -13.27
CA TRP A 331 21.49 -4.65 -11.83
C TRP A 331 21.09 -3.33 -11.15
N ASP A 332 20.41 -2.41 -11.85
CA ASP A 332 20.05 -1.07 -11.35
C ASP A 332 19.21 -1.11 -10.05
N ARG A 333 18.59 -2.25 -9.75
CA ARG A 333 17.79 -2.47 -8.54
C ARG A 333 18.47 -3.35 -7.49
N SER A 334 19.77 -3.59 -7.64
CA SER A 334 20.51 -4.43 -6.69
C SER A 334 20.43 -3.88 -5.28
N THR A 335 20.19 -4.76 -4.32
CA THR A 335 20.02 -4.42 -2.90
C THR A 335 20.29 -5.67 -2.08
N SER A 336 20.26 -5.60 -0.75
CA SER A 336 20.19 -6.78 0.09
C SER A 336 18.77 -7.03 0.59
N GLY A 337 18.32 -8.27 0.66
CA GLY A 337 16.97 -8.57 1.15
C GLY A 337 16.62 -10.06 1.14
N HIS A 338 15.33 -10.37 1.27
CA HIS A 338 14.86 -11.74 1.32
C HIS A 338 15.02 -12.45 -0.04
N PRO A 339 15.62 -13.66 -0.12
CA PRO A 339 15.92 -14.35 -1.39
C PRO A 339 14.67 -14.64 -2.24
N LEU A 340 13.50 -14.80 -1.61
CA LEU A 340 12.24 -14.97 -2.35
C LEU A 340 11.88 -13.79 -3.25
N ASN A 341 12.43 -12.59 -3.04
CA ASN A 341 12.11 -11.44 -3.89
C ASN A 341 12.46 -11.70 -5.36
N ASP A 342 13.68 -12.16 -5.66
CA ASP A 342 14.10 -12.39 -7.04
C ASP A 342 13.42 -13.61 -7.67
N MET A 343 13.19 -14.66 -6.88
CA MET A 343 12.42 -15.82 -7.33
C MET A 343 10.98 -15.42 -7.68
N ALA A 344 10.36 -14.59 -6.84
CA ALA A 344 9.00 -14.13 -7.02
C ALA A 344 8.84 -13.15 -8.18
N THR A 345 9.80 -12.24 -8.40
CA THR A 345 9.74 -11.35 -9.58
C THR A 345 9.84 -12.14 -10.87
N PHE A 346 10.69 -13.17 -10.91
CA PHE A 346 10.80 -14.04 -12.09
C PHE A 346 9.48 -14.78 -12.33
N LEU A 347 8.94 -15.44 -11.30
CA LEU A 347 7.67 -16.17 -11.43
C LEU A 347 6.49 -15.25 -11.75
N ALA A 348 6.43 -14.04 -11.19
CA ALA A 348 5.38 -13.08 -11.53
C ALA A 348 5.44 -12.68 -13.01
N ARG A 349 6.63 -12.60 -13.61
CA ARG A 349 6.79 -12.36 -15.05
C ARG A 349 6.33 -13.54 -15.90
N ILE A 350 6.67 -14.77 -15.50
CA ILE A 350 6.15 -15.98 -16.16
C ILE A 350 4.61 -16.05 -16.08
N GLU A 351 4.01 -15.70 -14.94
CA GLU A 351 2.55 -15.64 -14.80
C GLU A 351 1.94 -14.54 -15.69
N MET A 352 2.61 -13.39 -15.83
CA MET A 352 2.21 -12.36 -16.79
C MET A 352 2.27 -12.85 -18.23
N ASP A 353 3.29 -13.62 -18.61
CA ASP A 353 3.37 -14.22 -19.94
C ASP A 353 2.22 -15.20 -20.21
N VAL A 354 1.73 -15.91 -19.20
CA VAL A 354 0.51 -16.72 -19.33
C VAL A 354 -0.73 -15.85 -19.54
N ILE A 355 -0.89 -14.79 -18.74
CA ILE A 355 -2.03 -13.87 -18.82
C ILE A 355 -2.07 -13.14 -20.18
N GLU A 356 -0.91 -12.73 -20.68
CA GLU A 356 -0.77 -12.04 -21.96
C GLU A 356 -0.97 -12.99 -23.16
N GLY A 357 -0.82 -14.31 -22.94
CA GLY A 357 -0.96 -15.36 -23.97
C GLY A 357 0.37 -15.71 -24.66
N ASN A 358 1.50 -15.29 -24.08
CA ASN A 358 2.85 -15.54 -24.59
C ASN A 358 3.34 -16.97 -24.27
N LEU A 359 2.85 -17.57 -23.19
CA LEU A 359 3.17 -18.92 -22.72
C LEU A 359 1.91 -19.70 -22.35
N SER A 360 1.94 -21.02 -22.55
CA SER A 360 0.94 -21.92 -21.99
C SER A 360 1.17 -22.16 -20.50
N ARG A 361 0.12 -22.59 -19.79
CA ARG A 361 0.24 -22.98 -18.38
C ARG A 361 1.26 -24.09 -18.14
N ILE A 362 1.32 -25.08 -19.04
CA ILE A 362 2.26 -26.20 -18.97
C ILE A 362 3.71 -25.71 -19.06
N GLN A 363 4.00 -24.78 -20.00
CA GLN A 363 5.33 -24.18 -20.12
C GLN A 363 5.70 -23.36 -18.88
N ALA A 364 4.76 -22.59 -18.33
CA ALA A 364 4.99 -21.81 -17.12
C ALA A 364 5.28 -22.70 -15.89
N ASP A 365 4.51 -23.78 -15.71
CA ASP A 365 4.73 -24.74 -14.61
C ASP A 365 6.07 -25.46 -14.78
N SER A 366 6.46 -25.80 -16.01
CA SER A 366 7.77 -26.37 -16.33
C SER A 366 8.92 -25.38 -16.06
N ALA A 367 8.77 -24.10 -16.42
CA ALA A 367 9.75 -23.06 -16.13
C ALA A 367 9.91 -22.86 -14.61
N ARG A 368 8.80 -22.82 -13.87
CA ARG A 368 8.80 -22.76 -12.40
C ARG A 368 9.55 -23.94 -11.79
N ALA A 369 9.25 -25.16 -12.22
CA ALA A 369 9.91 -26.36 -11.71
C ALA A 369 11.42 -26.35 -12.02
N ALA A 370 11.80 -25.99 -13.24
CA ALA A 370 13.20 -25.86 -13.66
C ALA A 370 13.97 -24.84 -12.82
N LEU A 371 13.42 -23.63 -12.64
CA LEU A 371 14.05 -22.55 -11.87
C LEU A 371 14.29 -23.01 -10.43
N LEU A 372 13.28 -23.61 -9.79
CA LEU A 372 13.37 -24.10 -8.42
C LEU A 372 14.38 -25.23 -8.29
N SER A 373 14.42 -26.15 -9.26
CA SER A 373 15.39 -27.26 -9.29
C SER A 373 16.82 -26.73 -9.34
N GLY A 374 17.13 -25.86 -10.31
CA GLY A 374 18.48 -25.30 -10.46
C GLY A 374 18.91 -24.43 -9.27
N TYR A 375 17.99 -23.67 -8.69
CA TYR A 375 18.28 -22.89 -7.49
C TYR A 375 18.57 -23.79 -6.27
N SER A 376 17.72 -24.80 -6.05
CA SER A 376 17.78 -25.67 -4.87
C SER A 376 19.01 -26.59 -4.86
N ALA A 377 19.63 -26.82 -6.01
CA ALA A 377 20.90 -27.54 -6.12
C ALA A 377 22.06 -26.86 -5.36
N HIS A 378 21.98 -25.54 -5.17
CA HIS A 378 23.05 -24.75 -4.53
C HIS A 378 22.63 -24.03 -3.26
N ARG A 379 21.31 -23.86 -3.01
CA ARG A 379 20.81 -23.16 -1.84
C ARG A 379 19.39 -23.56 -1.47
N ALA A 380 19.14 -23.81 -0.18
CA ALA A 380 17.79 -24.05 0.34
C ALA A 380 16.89 -22.81 0.18
N LEU A 381 15.63 -23.03 -0.23
CA LEU A 381 14.63 -21.98 -0.42
C LEU A 381 13.40 -22.26 0.46
N PRO A 382 12.84 -21.28 1.18
CA PRO A 382 11.59 -21.44 1.91
C PRO A 382 10.40 -21.44 0.94
N CYS A 383 10.07 -22.61 0.39
CA CYS A 383 9.03 -22.76 -0.63
C CYS A 383 7.63 -22.30 -0.18
N GLU A 384 7.34 -22.33 1.13
CA GLU A 384 6.04 -21.90 1.68
C GLU A 384 5.74 -20.41 1.46
N GLY A 385 6.78 -19.56 1.50
CA GLY A 385 6.62 -18.12 1.30
C GLY A 385 6.51 -17.73 -0.18
N LEU A 386 6.91 -18.62 -1.09
CA LEU A 386 7.06 -18.27 -2.50
C LEU A 386 5.74 -17.80 -3.14
N PRO A 387 4.58 -18.46 -2.96
CA PRO A 387 3.34 -17.97 -3.57
C PRO A 387 2.90 -16.60 -3.04
N TRP A 388 3.17 -16.29 -1.76
CA TRP A 388 2.90 -14.98 -1.17
C TRP A 388 3.77 -13.88 -1.77
N TYR A 389 5.08 -14.13 -1.91
CA TYR A 389 5.99 -13.20 -2.57
C TYR A 389 5.67 -13.06 -4.07
N THR A 390 5.28 -14.14 -4.77
CA THR A 390 4.86 -14.07 -6.17
C THR A 390 3.57 -13.27 -6.34
N ALA A 391 2.60 -13.44 -5.45
CA ALA A 391 1.38 -12.62 -5.45
C ALA A 391 1.69 -11.15 -5.17
N LEU A 392 2.58 -10.85 -4.21
CA LEU A 392 3.07 -9.49 -3.97
C LEU A 392 3.72 -8.88 -5.22
N ALA A 393 4.60 -9.64 -5.88
CA ALA A 393 5.28 -9.20 -7.09
C ALA A 393 4.27 -8.96 -8.23
N LEU A 394 3.27 -9.82 -8.40
CA LEU A 394 2.18 -9.61 -9.36
C LEU A 394 1.40 -8.33 -9.06
N LEU A 395 1.00 -8.09 -7.80
CA LEU A 395 0.30 -6.85 -7.44
C LEU A 395 1.12 -5.60 -7.73
N ALA A 396 2.46 -5.67 -7.61
CA ALA A 396 3.34 -4.57 -8.01
C ALA A 396 3.33 -4.27 -9.52
N LEU A 397 2.90 -5.23 -10.35
CA LEU A 397 2.75 -5.10 -11.81
C LEU A 397 1.37 -4.58 -12.24
N ALA A 398 0.43 -4.34 -11.32
CA ALA A 398 -0.96 -4.03 -11.66
C ALA A 398 -1.15 -2.79 -12.55
N ALA A 399 -0.27 -1.80 -12.50
CA ALA A 399 -0.34 -0.63 -13.39
C ALA A 399 0.40 -0.81 -14.73
N GLU A 400 1.11 -1.93 -14.90
CA GLU A 400 1.98 -2.17 -16.05
C GLU A 400 1.24 -2.39 -17.38
N PRO A 401 0.12 -3.14 -17.44
CA PRO A 401 -0.63 -3.31 -18.69
C PRO A 401 -1.01 -1.96 -19.33
N PHE A 402 -1.49 -1.01 -18.51
CA PHE A 402 -1.79 0.35 -18.96
C PHE A 402 -0.52 1.10 -19.39
N ARG A 403 0.58 0.95 -18.64
CA ARG A 403 1.88 1.57 -18.94
C ARG A 403 2.46 1.13 -20.28
N LYS A 404 2.28 -0.15 -20.62
CA LYS A 404 2.70 -0.79 -21.87
C LYS A 404 1.76 -0.53 -23.04
N ARG A 405 0.62 0.14 -22.82
CA ARG A 405 -0.42 0.37 -23.84
C ARG A 405 -1.04 -0.93 -24.35
N ASP A 406 -1.20 -1.93 -23.47
CA ASP A 406 -1.93 -3.15 -23.81
C ASP A 406 -3.38 -2.81 -24.16
N ALA A 407 -3.84 -3.24 -25.34
CA ALA A 407 -5.21 -3.03 -25.82
C ALA A 407 -6.26 -3.72 -24.93
N ARG A 408 -5.86 -4.67 -24.09
CA ARG A 408 -6.70 -5.40 -23.13
C ARG A 408 -6.38 -5.06 -21.69
N TRP A 409 -5.69 -3.93 -21.43
CA TRP A 409 -5.16 -3.61 -20.10
C TRP A 409 -6.15 -3.79 -18.93
N PRO A 410 -7.47 -3.48 -19.02
CA PRO A 410 -8.38 -3.72 -17.89
C PRO A 410 -8.55 -5.21 -17.60
N ALA A 411 -8.74 -6.02 -18.65
CA ALA A 411 -8.88 -7.47 -18.53
C ALA A 411 -7.57 -8.12 -18.02
N THR A 412 -6.42 -7.61 -18.48
CA THR A 412 -5.10 -8.04 -17.99
C THR A 412 -4.93 -7.74 -16.50
N ILE A 413 -5.39 -6.59 -16.00
CA ILE A 413 -5.40 -6.27 -14.56
C ILE A 413 -6.31 -7.24 -13.80
N ASP A 414 -7.53 -7.50 -14.30
CA ASP A 414 -8.48 -8.38 -13.65
C ASP A 414 -7.97 -9.83 -13.55
N ALA A 415 -7.30 -10.32 -14.61
CA ALA A 415 -6.68 -11.64 -14.66
C ALA A 415 -5.46 -11.74 -13.73
N LEU A 416 -4.62 -10.70 -13.66
CA LEU A 416 -3.52 -10.60 -12.71
C LEU A 416 -4.03 -10.67 -11.27
N LEU A 417 -5.08 -9.91 -10.94
CA LEU A 417 -5.69 -9.95 -9.61
C LEU A 417 -6.25 -11.33 -9.29
N GLN A 418 -6.93 -11.96 -10.25
CA GLN A 418 -7.43 -13.32 -10.09
C GLN A 418 -6.29 -14.31 -9.81
N ARG A 419 -5.15 -14.14 -10.50
CA ARG A 419 -3.99 -15.01 -10.29
C ARG A 419 -3.34 -14.79 -8.92
N ALA A 420 -3.21 -13.53 -8.48
CA ALA A 420 -2.73 -13.22 -7.13
C ALA A 420 -3.67 -13.75 -6.05
N GLU A 421 -4.99 -13.66 -6.26
CA GLU A 421 -6.01 -14.26 -5.40
C GLU A 421 -5.84 -15.79 -5.33
N GLN A 422 -5.64 -16.49 -6.44
CA GLN A 422 -5.41 -17.94 -6.47
C GLN A 422 -4.13 -18.36 -5.74
N LEU A 423 -3.01 -17.66 -6.00
CA LEU A 423 -1.73 -17.94 -5.34
C LEU A 423 -1.82 -17.80 -3.81
N THR A 424 -2.69 -16.90 -3.35
CA THR A 424 -2.96 -16.68 -1.93
C THR A 424 -4.13 -17.52 -1.42
N ALA A 425 -5.00 -18.05 -2.28
CA ALA A 425 -6.15 -18.88 -1.91
C ALA A 425 -5.72 -20.27 -1.41
N ASP A 426 -4.74 -20.89 -2.09
CA ASP A 426 -4.28 -22.26 -1.80
C ASP A 426 -3.05 -22.31 -0.87
N THR A 427 -2.52 -21.15 -0.47
CA THR A 427 -1.45 -21.06 0.53
C THR A 427 -1.97 -20.69 1.91
N THR A 428 -2.99 -21.40 2.36
CA THR A 428 -3.22 -21.55 3.80
C THR A 428 -1.95 -22.17 4.39
N SER A 429 -1.12 -21.36 5.05
CA SER A 429 -0.06 -21.88 5.92
C SER A 429 -0.67 -22.93 6.85
N PRO A 430 0.08 -23.94 7.31
CA PRO A 430 -0.43 -24.93 8.26
C PRO A 430 -1.16 -24.31 9.47
N GLY A 431 -0.74 -23.13 9.93
CA GLY A 431 -1.42 -22.36 10.99
C GLY A 431 -2.68 -21.57 10.57
N ASP A 432 -2.87 -21.24 9.29
CA ASP A 432 -4.11 -20.63 8.78
C ASP A 432 -5.17 -21.71 8.50
N ASN A 433 -4.77 -22.93 8.10
CA ASN A 433 -5.67 -24.09 8.10
C ASN A 433 -6.12 -24.43 9.53
N ASP A 434 -5.21 -24.45 10.51
CA ASP A 434 -5.60 -24.63 11.92
C ASP A 434 -6.54 -23.53 12.40
N TRP A 435 -6.32 -22.25 12.02
CA TRP A 435 -7.25 -21.17 12.35
C TRP A 435 -8.63 -21.33 11.69
N GLN A 436 -8.67 -21.63 10.39
CA GLN A 436 -9.91 -21.80 9.64
C GLN A 436 -10.69 -23.04 10.11
N GLU A 437 -9.97 -24.13 10.39
CA GLU A 437 -10.49 -25.38 10.96
C GLU A 437 -11.03 -25.10 12.37
N ARG A 438 -10.28 -24.39 13.22
CA ARG A 438 -10.73 -23.96 14.53
C ARG A 438 -12.02 -23.15 14.45
N LEU A 439 -12.10 -22.15 13.56
CA LEU A 439 -13.33 -21.37 13.39
C LEU A 439 -14.50 -22.23 12.89
N THR A 440 -14.22 -23.19 12.02
CA THR A 440 -15.21 -24.16 11.52
C THR A 440 -15.71 -25.05 12.65
N GLN A 441 -14.82 -25.63 13.45
CA GLN A 441 -15.15 -26.40 14.63
C GLN A 441 -16.02 -25.59 15.60
N LEU A 442 -15.66 -24.33 15.86
CA LEU A 442 -16.44 -23.45 16.73
C LEU A 442 -17.82 -23.03 16.17
N CYS A 443 -18.13 -23.36 14.91
CA CYS A 443 -19.45 -23.11 14.31
C CYS A 443 -20.29 -24.39 14.15
N GLN A 444 -19.67 -25.57 14.21
CA GLN A 444 -20.34 -26.85 13.98
C GLN A 444 -21.02 -27.40 15.24
N ALA A 445 -22.22 -27.95 15.06
CA ALA A 445 -23.01 -28.54 16.14
C ALA A 445 -22.26 -29.66 16.89
N GLN A 446 -21.50 -30.49 16.16
CA GLN A 446 -20.75 -31.61 16.74
C GLN A 446 -19.74 -31.20 17.81
N HIS A 447 -19.20 -29.97 17.75
CA HIS A 447 -18.21 -29.48 18.72
C HIS A 447 -18.80 -28.54 19.77
N MET A 448 -19.88 -27.82 19.42
CA MET A 448 -20.42 -26.74 20.25
C MET A 448 -21.78 -27.03 20.89
N ALA A 449 -22.56 -27.99 20.41
CA ALA A 449 -23.89 -28.26 20.98
C ALA A 449 -23.81 -28.65 22.47
N GLN A 450 -22.97 -29.62 22.82
CA GLN A 450 -22.81 -30.05 24.21
C GLN A 450 -22.22 -28.94 25.10
N PRO A 451 -21.11 -28.24 24.75
CA PRO A 451 -20.61 -27.13 25.57
C PRO A 451 -21.63 -26.01 25.78
N LEU A 452 -22.42 -25.67 24.76
CA LEU A 452 -23.47 -24.64 24.88
C LEU A 452 -24.62 -25.11 25.77
N GLN A 453 -25.04 -26.37 25.65
CA GLN A 453 -26.08 -26.95 26.50
C GLN A 453 -25.64 -27.03 27.97
N GLN A 454 -24.38 -27.44 28.23
CA GLN A 454 -23.83 -27.46 29.59
C GLN A 454 -23.75 -26.06 30.19
N ALA A 455 -23.39 -25.05 29.38
CA ALA A 455 -23.22 -23.69 29.84
C ALA A 455 -24.54 -22.91 29.99
N LEU A 456 -25.57 -23.22 29.18
CA LEU A 456 -26.81 -22.41 29.07
C LEU A 456 -28.09 -23.19 29.40
N GLY A 457 -28.02 -24.47 29.78
CA GLY A 457 -29.18 -25.33 30.05
C GLY A 457 -29.74 -26.03 28.81
N GLN A 458 -31.02 -26.43 28.82
CA GLN A 458 -31.68 -27.18 27.72
C GLN A 458 -31.91 -26.32 26.45
N GLN A 459 -30.83 -25.83 25.85
CA GLN A 459 -30.79 -25.05 24.62
C GLN A 459 -30.20 -25.89 23.49
N MET A 460 -30.91 -25.98 22.35
CA MET A 460 -30.44 -26.68 21.17
C MET A 460 -29.79 -25.70 20.18
N LEU A 461 -28.57 -26.01 19.75
CA LEU A 461 -27.84 -25.24 18.74
C LEU A 461 -28.42 -25.49 17.34
N GLN A 462 -28.97 -24.45 16.72
CA GLN A 462 -29.49 -24.48 15.35
C GLN A 462 -28.40 -24.17 14.32
N SER A 463 -27.60 -23.13 14.57
CA SER A 463 -26.48 -22.76 13.70
C SER A 463 -25.44 -21.92 14.42
N GLY A 464 -24.18 -22.02 13.99
CA GLY A 464 -23.07 -21.15 14.37
C GLY A 464 -22.51 -20.42 13.15
N LYS A 465 -22.23 -19.13 13.27
CA LYS A 465 -21.65 -18.31 12.19
C LYS A 465 -20.61 -17.33 12.71
N VAL A 466 -19.42 -17.33 12.12
CA VAL A 466 -18.42 -16.29 12.38
C VAL A 466 -18.94 -14.94 11.87
N LEU A 467 -19.03 -13.94 12.75
CA LEU A 467 -19.41 -12.57 12.40
C LEU A 467 -18.19 -11.71 12.03
N ARG A 468 -17.10 -11.84 12.78
CA ARG A 468 -15.83 -11.13 12.56
C ARG A 468 -14.68 -11.93 13.15
N HIS A 469 -13.50 -11.85 12.53
CA HIS A 469 -12.30 -12.46 13.08
C HIS A 469 -11.03 -11.66 12.79
N LYS A 470 -10.01 -11.86 13.63
CA LYS A 470 -8.62 -11.50 13.39
C LYS A 470 -7.82 -12.82 13.40
N PRO A 471 -7.30 -13.27 12.24
CA PRO A 471 -6.58 -14.54 12.12
C PRO A 471 -5.54 -14.75 13.22
N GLY A 472 -5.53 -15.96 13.80
CA GLY A 472 -4.62 -16.37 14.88
C GLY A 472 -4.76 -15.59 16.19
N ARG A 473 -5.82 -14.79 16.38
CA ARG A 473 -5.97 -13.91 17.55
C ARG A 473 -7.31 -14.01 18.24
N ARG A 474 -8.40 -13.67 17.55
CA ARG A 474 -9.74 -13.58 18.16
C ARG A 474 -10.85 -13.68 17.12
N ALA A 475 -12.01 -14.18 17.52
CA ALA A 475 -13.21 -14.22 16.68
C ALA A 475 -14.47 -13.90 17.49
N LEU A 476 -15.48 -13.36 16.81
CA LEU A 476 -16.84 -13.21 17.33
C LEU A 476 -17.74 -14.13 16.51
N ILE A 477 -18.42 -15.03 17.20
CA ILE A 477 -19.26 -16.07 16.59
C ILE A 477 -20.68 -15.85 17.08
N ALA A 478 -21.67 -15.90 16.19
CA ALA A 478 -23.08 -15.89 16.53
C ALA A 478 -23.61 -17.32 16.55
N TYR A 479 -24.32 -17.68 17.62
CA TYR A 479 -25.04 -18.92 17.78
C TYR A 479 -26.54 -18.63 17.79
N GLN A 480 -27.29 -19.35 16.96
CA GLN A 480 -28.76 -19.36 17.04
C GLN A 480 -29.19 -20.57 17.87
N LEU A 481 -29.90 -20.31 18.96
CA LEU A 481 -30.31 -21.31 19.93
C LEU A 481 -31.84 -21.37 20.05
N ALA A 482 -32.40 -22.56 20.20
CA ALA A 482 -33.81 -22.80 20.49
C ALA A 482 -33.97 -23.43 21.88
N ALA A 483 -34.96 -22.99 22.65
CA ALA A 483 -35.26 -23.56 23.96
C ALA A 483 -36.10 -24.85 23.80
N GLY A 484 -35.53 -26.01 24.12
CA GLY A 484 -36.21 -27.31 23.98
C GLY A 484 -36.81 -27.52 22.58
N ASN A 485 -38.08 -27.96 22.53
CA ASN A 485 -38.84 -28.17 21.28
C ASN A 485 -39.49 -26.87 20.72
N SER A 486 -39.12 -25.69 21.21
CA SER A 486 -39.66 -24.43 20.71
C SER A 486 -39.10 -24.08 19.34
N THR A 487 -39.92 -23.48 18.48
CA THR A 487 -39.49 -22.89 17.20
C THR A 487 -38.91 -21.48 17.36
N LEU A 488 -39.03 -20.87 18.54
CA LEU A 488 -38.49 -19.54 18.81
C LEU A 488 -36.98 -19.62 19.07
N THR A 489 -36.21 -18.95 18.20
CA THR A 489 -34.75 -18.86 18.33
C THR A 489 -34.31 -17.52 18.91
N HIS A 490 -33.21 -17.54 19.65
CA HIS A 490 -32.52 -16.34 20.10
C HIS A 490 -31.02 -16.43 19.82
N ALA A 491 -30.39 -15.26 19.66
CA ALA A 491 -29.00 -15.16 19.28
C ALA A 491 -28.07 -14.93 20.48
N VAL A 492 -27.04 -15.75 20.59
CA VAL A 492 -25.94 -15.63 21.55
C VAL A 492 -24.64 -15.33 20.80
N LEU A 493 -23.77 -14.51 21.38
CA LEU A 493 -22.45 -14.22 20.83
C LEU A 493 -21.35 -14.89 21.65
N GLY A 494 -20.50 -15.67 20.99
CA GLY A 494 -19.25 -16.20 21.52
C GLY A 494 -18.06 -15.32 21.18
N LYS A 495 -17.38 -14.81 22.20
CA LYS A 495 -16.15 -14.01 22.10
C LYS A 495 -14.93 -14.91 22.34
N TYR A 496 -14.32 -15.37 21.24
CA TYR A 496 -13.16 -16.27 21.24
C TYR A 496 -11.82 -15.52 21.20
N ARG A 497 -10.83 -16.01 21.96
CA ARG A 497 -9.43 -15.54 21.89
C ARG A 497 -8.43 -16.69 21.94
N GLU A 498 -7.40 -16.62 21.10
CA GLU A 498 -6.39 -17.68 21.01
C GLU A 498 -5.54 -17.84 22.27
N LYS A 499 -5.25 -16.71 22.94
CA LYS A 499 -4.46 -16.68 24.19
C LYS A 499 -5.20 -17.21 25.42
N GLY A 500 -6.47 -17.63 25.27
CA GLY A 500 -7.32 -18.11 26.36
C GLY A 500 -8.53 -17.21 26.60
N THR A 501 -9.51 -17.75 27.34
CA THR A 501 -10.76 -17.04 27.65
C THR A 501 -10.51 -15.75 28.41
N ASP A 502 -11.10 -14.66 27.91
CA ASP A 502 -11.02 -13.35 28.55
C ASP A 502 -11.95 -13.23 29.76
N LYS A 503 -11.46 -13.72 30.89
CA LYS A 503 -12.15 -13.65 32.17
C LYS A 503 -12.32 -12.21 32.66
N HIS A 504 -11.43 -11.30 32.25
CA HIS A 504 -11.47 -9.90 32.66
C HIS A 504 -12.67 -9.17 32.06
N ALA A 505 -12.82 -9.24 30.73
CA ALA A 505 -13.96 -8.62 30.06
C ALA A 505 -15.30 -9.21 30.54
N PHE A 506 -15.36 -10.53 30.76
CA PHE A 506 -16.53 -11.19 31.32
C PHE A 506 -16.87 -10.66 32.73
N ALA A 507 -15.88 -10.57 33.62
CA ALA A 507 -16.08 -10.07 34.98
C ALA A 507 -16.53 -8.61 35.01
N CYS A 508 -15.94 -7.74 34.18
CA CYS A 508 -16.34 -6.34 34.07
C CYS A 508 -17.79 -6.21 33.56
N GLN A 509 -18.13 -6.94 32.49
CA GLN A 509 -19.49 -6.89 31.93
C GLN A 509 -20.53 -7.48 32.90
N ARG A 510 -20.18 -8.54 33.64
CA ARG A 510 -21.06 -9.13 34.67
C ARG A 510 -21.29 -8.18 35.84
N ALA A 511 -20.22 -7.57 36.35
CA ALA A 511 -20.32 -6.58 37.42
C ALA A 511 -21.25 -5.42 37.02
N LEU A 512 -21.14 -4.91 35.80
CA LEU A 512 -22.02 -3.87 35.28
C LEU A 512 -23.48 -4.37 35.14
N TRP A 513 -23.68 -5.52 34.49
CA TRP A 513 -25.02 -6.05 34.24
C TRP A 513 -25.79 -6.30 35.54
N GLU A 514 -25.16 -6.92 36.54
CA GLU A 514 -25.76 -7.19 37.86
C GLU A 514 -25.99 -5.92 38.70
N ASN A 515 -25.38 -4.79 38.33
CA ASN A 515 -25.40 -3.54 39.12
C ASN A 515 -25.85 -2.34 38.28
N GLY A 516 -27.00 -2.47 37.60
CA GLY A 516 -27.71 -1.34 37.00
C GLY A 516 -27.53 -1.15 35.50
N PHE A 517 -26.81 -2.03 34.80
CA PHE A 517 -26.70 -2.03 33.34
C PHE A 517 -27.40 -3.23 32.68
N ASP A 518 -28.48 -3.73 33.28
CA ASP A 518 -29.21 -4.93 32.87
C ASP A 518 -30.17 -4.74 31.67
N GLY A 519 -30.42 -3.49 31.28
CA GLY A 519 -31.36 -3.12 30.22
C GLY A 519 -32.61 -2.37 30.70
N GLN A 520 -32.79 -2.22 32.02
CA GLN A 520 -33.89 -1.42 32.59
C GLN A 520 -33.61 0.09 32.55
N ASN A 521 -32.33 0.47 32.61
CA ASN A 521 -31.88 1.85 32.57
C ASN A 521 -31.54 2.32 31.14
N ALA A 522 -31.31 3.64 30.99
CA ALA A 522 -30.94 4.24 29.71
C ALA A 522 -29.59 3.71 29.16
N ALA A 523 -28.68 3.27 30.02
CA ALA A 523 -27.44 2.61 29.64
C ALA A 523 -27.47 1.15 30.09
N SER A 524 -27.03 0.25 29.22
CA SER A 524 -26.92 -1.17 29.52
C SER A 524 -25.64 -1.78 28.95
N VAL A 525 -25.39 -3.03 29.32
CA VAL A 525 -24.41 -3.89 28.68
C VAL A 525 -25.12 -5.17 28.24
N PRO A 526 -24.59 -5.90 27.25
CA PRO A 526 -25.15 -7.19 26.90
C PRO A 526 -25.06 -8.16 28.09
N GLU A 527 -26.12 -8.94 28.32
CA GLU A 527 -26.13 -9.94 29.40
C GLU A 527 -24.98 -10.94 29.20
N PRO A 528 -24.04 -11.05 30.16
CA PRO A 528 -23.02 -12.08 30.14
C PRO A 528 -23.63 -13.40 30.59
N LEU A 529 -23.46 -14.44 29.77
CA LEU A 529 -24.16 -15.72 29.98
C LEU A 529 -23.26 -16.77 30.62
N ALA A 530 -22.09 -17.05 30.04
CA ALA A 530 -21.22 -18.12 30.54
C ALA A 530 -19.76 -17.98 30.10
N LEU A 531 -18.85 -18.60 30.86
CA LEU A 531 -17.45 -18.81 30.49
C LEU A 531 -17.28 -20.23 29.93
N LEU A 532 -16.58 -20.37 28.80
CA LEU A 532 -16.18 -21.66 28.23
C LEU A 532 -14.64 -21.72 28.11
N PRO A 533 -13.92 -21.96 29.22
CA PRO A 533 -12.45 -21.99 29.24
C PRO A 533 -11.85 -22.97 28.24
N GLU A 534 -12.41 -24.18 28.14
CA GLU A 534 -11.93 -25.24 27.25
C GLU A 534 -12.05 -24.87 25.76
N ARG A 535 -12.99 -23.98 25.43
CA ARG A 535 -13.17 -23.44 24.08
C ARG A 535 -12.50 -22.08 23.88
N LYS A 536 -11.76 -21.58 24.88
CA LYS A 536 -11.11 -20.26 24.92
C LYS A 536 -12.07 -19.10 24.59
N MET A 537 -13.33 -19.20 25.00
CA MET A 537 -14.34 -18.18 24.74
C MET A 537 -15.24 -17.91 25.94
N TRP A 538 -16.04 -16.85 25.83
CA TRP A 538 -17.16 -16.55 26.74
C TRP A 538 -18.38 -16.09 25.93
N LEU A 539 -19.56 -16.22 26.52
CA LEU A 539 -20.84 -16.02 25.86
C LEU A 539 -21.57 -14.81 26.44
N GLN A 540 -22.28 -14.10 25.57
CA GLN A 540 -23.20 -13.03 25.96
C GLN A 540 -24.45 -13.05 25.08
N ARG A 541 -25.55 -12.46 25.54
CA ARG A 541 -26.73 -12.23 24.71
C ARG A 541 -26.39 -11.25 23.58
N LYS A 542 -26.93 -11.49 22.38
CA LYS A 542 -26.83 -10.53 21.27
C LYS A 542 -27.80 -9.38 21.53
N ALA A 543 -27.31 -8.14 21.54
CA ALA A 543 -28.15 -6.96 21.56
C ALA A 543 -28.72 -6.69 20.15
N ASP A 544 -30.00 -6.36 20.07
CA ASP A 544 -30.66 -5.92 18.83
C ASP A 544 -30.60 -4.40 18.72
N ALA A 545 -29.45 -3.89 18.26
CA ALA A 545 -29.17 -2.46 18.20
C ALA A 545 -28.13 -2.14 17.11
N GLU A 546 -28.04 -0.87 16.71
CA GLU A 546 -27.10 -0.40 15.68
C GLU A 546 -25.94 0.39 16.27
N CYS A 547 -24.79 0.35 15.60
CA CYS A 547 -23.61 1.13 16.00
C CYS A 547 -23.88 2.64 15.97
N LEU A 548 -23.54 3.34 17.06
CA LEU A 548 -23.74 4.78 17.20
C LEU A 548 -23.03 5.59 16.10
N THR A 549 -21.85 5.16 15.64
CA THR A 549 -21.12 5.79 14.53
C THR A 549 -21.97 5.96 13.26
N LEU A 550 -22.92 5.06 13.00
CA LEU A 550 -23.81 5.14 11.84
C LEU A 550 -24.92 6.19 12.01
N ARG A 551 -25.20 6.60 13.25
CA ARG A 551 -26.29 7.53 13.60
C ARG A 551 -25.80 8.96 13.80
N LEU A 552 -24.52 9.15 14.05
CA LEU A 552 -23.91 10.47 14.16
C LEU A 552 -23.85 11.15 12.78
N SER A 553 -24.77 12.09 12.54
CA SER A 553 -24.81 12.94 11.36
C SER A 553 -25.31 14.35 11.70
N PRO A 554 -24.93 15.39 10.94
CA PRO A 554 -25.38 16.76 11.18
C PRO A 554 -26.90 16.96 11.14
N HIS A 555 -27.64 16.02 10.55
CA HIS A 555 -29.10 16.08 10.41
C HIS A 555 -29.85 15.27 11.48
N ALA A 556 -29.14 14.62 12.41
CA ALA A 556 -29.74 13.86 13.49
C ALA A 556 -29.98 14.73 14.74
N ASP A 557 -30.77 14.20 15.69
CA ASP A 557 -30.88 14.80 17.03
C ASP A 557 -29.62 14.50 17.86
N LEU A 558 -28.60 15.33 17.63
CA LEU A 558 -27.26 15.14 18.18
C LEU A 558 -27.18 15.43 19.69
N ALA A 559 -28.02 16.34 20.20
CA ALA A 559 -27.99 16.77 21.60
C ALA A 559 -28.48 15.66 22.54
N VAL A 560 -29.61 15.03 22.22
CA VAL A 560 -30.17 13.94 23.02
C VAL A 560 -29.19 12.78 23.13
N THR A 561 -28.61 12.35 22.00
CA THR A 561 -27.65 11.26 22.00
C THR A 561 -26.33 11.65 22.69
N GLY A 562 -25.90 12.90 22.56
CA GLY A 562 -24.71 13.41 23.27
C GLY A 562 -24.89 13.32 24.78
N ALA A 563 -25.97 13.89 25.29
CA ALA A 563 -26.30 13.85 26.72
C ALA A 563 -26.40 12.41 27.25
N ALA A 564 -27.09 11.52 26.53
CA ALA A 564 -27.22 10.12 26.92
C ALA A 564 -25.86 9.41 27.06
N VAL A 565 -24.93 9.63 26.12
CA VAL A 565 -23.59 9.03 26.19
C VAL A 565 -22.78 9.61 27.35
N GLY A 566 -22.91 10.92 27.63
CA GLY A 566 -22.25 11.59 28.75
C GLY A 566 -22.69 11.02 30.10
N THR A 567 -24.01 10.92 30.30
CA THR A 567 -24.60 10.30 31.49
C THR A 567 -24.21 8.82 31.63
N ALA A 568 -24.23 8.06 30.53
CA ALA A 568 -23.84 6.65 30.54
C ALA A 568 -22.38 6.43 30.95
N LEU A 569 -21.46 7.27 30.46
CA LEU A 569 -20.05 7.20 30.84
C LEU A 569 -19.85 7.54 32.33
N ALA A 570 -20.50 8.60 32.83
CA ALA A 570 -20.41 8.98 34.24
C ALA A 570 -20.97 7.88 35.17
N ALA A 571 -22.09 7.25 34.78
CA ALA A 571 -22.67 6.12 35.50
C ALA A 571 -21.73 4.91 35.53
N LEU A 572 -21.07 4.59 34.40
CA LEU A 572 -20.07 3.52 34.33
C LEU A 572 -18.90 3.79 35.27
N GLN A 573 -18.38 5.01 35.27
CA GLN A 573 -17.23 5.41 36.08
C GLN A 573 -17.54 5.48 37.59
N SER A 574 -18.82 5.61 37.94
CA SER A 574 -19.30 5.63 39.33
C SER A 574 -19.68 4.24 39.87
N ASN A 575 -19.66 3.20 39.03
CA ASN A 575 -20.09 1.86 39.42
C ASN A 575 -19.06 1.15 40.33
N GLU A 576 -19.45 0.87 41.58
CA GLU A 576 -18.57 0.25 42.59
C GLU A 576 -18.22 -1.21 42.28
N ALA A 577 -19.15 -1.97 41.69
CA ALA A 577 -18.90 -3.35 41.29
C ALA A 577 -17.84 -3.40 40.17
N LEU A 578 -17.92 -2.50 39.18
CA LEU A 578 -16.90 -2.37 38.15
C LEU A 578 -15.56 -1.94 38.75
N ARG A 579 -15.56 -0.96 39.68
CA ARG A 579 -14.35 -0.53 40.41
C ARG A 579 -13.63 -1.72 41.06
N THR A 580 -14.40 -2.60 41.69
CA THR A 580 -13.90 -3.84 42.31
C THR A 580 -13.35 -4.80 41.25
N ALA A 581 -14.08 -5.01 40.16
CA ALA A 581 -13.68 -5.90 39.06
C ALA A 581 -12.37 -5.48 38.38
N VAL A 582 -12.05 -4.17 38.35
CA VAL A 582 -10.84 -3.64 37.71
C VAL A 582 -9.73 -3.26 38.68
N ALA A 583 -9.89 -3.50 40.00
CA ALA A 583 -8.97 -3.03 41.04
C ALA A 583 -7.50 -3.45 40.82
N GLY A 584 -7.27 -4.62 40.20
CA GLY A 584 -5.92 -5.12 39.89
C GLY A 584 -5.25 -4.56 38.63
N LYS A 585 -5.92 -3.67 37.87
CA LYS A 585 -5.38 -3.07 36.65
C LYS A 585 -5.39 -1.56 36.75
N ILE A 586 -4.22 -0.94 36.65
CA ILE A 586 -4.06 0.51 36.66
C ILE A 586 -3.50 0.94 35.31
N TRP A 587 -4.08 1.97 34.71
CA TRP A 587 -3.56 2.61 33.52
C TRP A 587 -3.23 4.06 33.83
N ARG A 588 -1.97 4.43 33.64
CA ARG A 588 -1.44 5.74 34.04
C ARG A 588 -1.30 6.67 32.85
N LYS A 589 -1.03 7.94 33.13
CA LYS A 589 -0.78 8.97 32.10
C LYS A 589 0.48 8.64 31.30
N GLU A 590 1.49 8.10 31.96
CA GLU A 590 2.74 7.65 31.35
C GLU A 590 2.49 6.54 30.33
N ASP A 591 1.51 5.66 30.58
CA ASP A 591 1.13 4.61 29.64
C ASP A 591 0.49 5.18 28.36
N GLU A 592 -0.36 6.22 28.48
CA GLU A 592 -0.88 6.96 27.32
C GLU A 592 0.24 7.63 26.52
N MET A 593 1.20 8.27 27.21
CA MET A 593 2.33 8.92 26.56
C MET A 593 3.23 7.92 25.83
N ASN A 594 3.49 6.75 26.41
CA ASN A 594 4.24 5.67 25.77
C ASN A 594 3.53 5.13 24.51
N VAL A 595 2.20 5.11 24.49
CA VAL A 595 1.44 4.74 23.29
C VAL A 595 1.53 5.84 22.22
N LEU A 596 1.40 7.11 22.63
CA LEU A 596 1.48 8.26 21.75
C LEU A 596 2.86 8.36 21.08
N GLU A 597 3.95 8.33 21.87
CA GLU A 597 5.33 8.42 21.39
C GLU A 597 5.62 7.33 20.34
N ARG A 598 5.31 6.07 20.65
CA ARG A 598 5.51 4.95 19.72
C ARG A 598 4.71 5.12 18.43
N GLY A 599 3.50 5.68 18.52
CA GLY A 599 2.66 5.97 17.37
C GLY A 599 3.29 7.06 16.48
N LEU A 600 3.65 8.19 17.05
CA LEU A 600 4.23 9.31 16.30
C LEU A 600 5.62 8.98 15.74
N ALA A 601 6.43 8.20 16.45
CA ALA A 601 7.72 7.71 15.95
C ALA A 601 7.56 6.87 14.67
N GLN A 602 6.55 6.00 14.62
CA GLN A 602 6.22 5.24 13.40
C GLN A 602 5.80 6.15 12.25
N VAL A 603 5.02 7.21 12.51
CA VAL A 603 4.66 8.19 11.48
C VAL A 603 5.91 8.93 10.99
N ALA A 604 6.77 9.40 11.90
CA ALA A 604 7.99 10.12 11.55
C ALA A 604 9.00 9.25 10.76
N ALA A 605 9.01 7.93 10.98
CA ALA A 605 9.77 6.98 10.17
C ALA A 605 9.17 6.84 8.77
N ALA A 606 7.86 6.68 8.65
CA ALA A 606 7.17 6.50 7.36
C ALA A 606 7.03 7.80 6.54
N ARG A 607 7.09 8.97 7.20
CA ARG A 607 6.90 10.32 6.63
C ARG A 607 7.94 11.30 7.18
N PRO A 608 9.21 11.22 6.77
CA PRO A 608 10.29 12.03 7.35
C PRO A 608 10.08 13.55 7.26
N HIS A 609 9.34 14.04 6.26
CA HIS A 609 9.05 15.47 6.10
C HIS A 609 8.16 16.05 7.22
N TRP A 610 7.44 15.23 7.99
CA TRP A 610 6.69 15.68 9.17
C TRP A 610 7.46 15.53 10.48
N ARG A 611 8.69 15.00 10.47
CA ARG A 611 9.45 14.68 11.69
C ARG A 611 9.55 15.86 12.65
N HIS A 612 9.87 17.05 12.15
CA HIS A 612 9.96 18.25 12.98
C HIS A 612 8.61 18.63 13.62
N ARG A 613 7.52 18.62 12.83
CA ARG A 613 6.16 18.91 13.31
C ARG A 613 5.74 17.91 14.40
N LEU A 614 5.94 16.62 14.15
CA LEU A 614 5.58 15.54 15.07
C LEU A 614 6.38 15.61 16.38
N HIS A 615 7.66 15.97 16.32
CA HIS A 615 8.48 16.14 17.52
C HIS A 615 8.03 17.33 18.36
N ALA A 616 7.71 18.46 17.73
CA ALA A 616 7.16 19.63 18.42
C ALA A 616 5.82 19.30 19.10
N LEU A 617 4.94 18.60 18.38
CA LEU A 617 3.64 18.14 18.92
C LEU A 617 3.78 17.15 20.08
N LEU A 618 4.74 16.21 19.98
CA LEU A 618 5.03 15.29 21.08
C LEU A 618 5.50 16.06 22.33
N THR A 619 6.45 16.99 22.16
CA THR A 619 6.95 17.84 23.25
C THR A 619 5.83 18.66 23.89
N ALA A 620 4.92 19.20 23.08
CA ALA A 620 3.77 19.95 23.59
C ALA A 620 2.75 19.03 24.29
N GLY A 621 2.56 17.81 23.78
CA GLY A 621 1.79 16.75 24.42
C GLY A 621 2.34 16.35 25.79
N GLU A 622 3.65 16.21 25.93
CA GLU A 622 4.32 15.94 27.22
C GLU A 622 4.06 17.06 28.24
N LYS A 623 4.24 18.32 27.83
CA LYS A 623 3.94 19.49 28.67
C LYS A 623 2.46 19.55 29.08
N LEU A 624 1.55 19.17 28.18
CA LEU A 624 0.13 19.08 28.48
C LEU A 624 -0.15 17.96 29.48
N ALA A 625 0.42 16.77 29.28
CA ALA A 625 0.26 15.62 30.17
C ALA A 625 0.73 15.93 31.61
N CYS A 626 1.82 16.68 31.78
CA CYS A 626 2.30 17.12 33.09
C CYS A 626 1.33 18.04 33.83
N ARG A 627 0.45 18.77 33.13
CA ARG A 627 -0.53 19.71 33.72
C ARG A 627 -1.87 19.06 34.04
N LEU A 628 -2.13 17.86 33.52
CA LEU A 628 -3.36 17.13 33.80
C LEU A 628 -3.42 16.75 35.28
N PHE A 629 -4.56 16.98 35.93
CA PHE A 629 -4.77 16.57 37.31
C PHE A 629 -5.24 15.11 37.36
N SER A 630 -4.91 14.40 38.43
CA SER A 630 -5.31 12.98 38.66
C SER A 630 -5.82 12.82 40.08
N ALA A 631 -6.89 13.54 40.42
CA ALA A 631 -7.44 13.55 41.78
C ALA A 631 -7.85 12.16 42.27
N ALA A 632 -8.59 11.43 41.44
CA ALA A 632 -9.21 10.16 41.80
C ALA A 632 -9.07 9.17 40.64
N GLN A 633 -8.73 7.92 40.98
CA GLN A 633 -8.81 6.82 40.04
C GLN A 633 -10.24 6.28 40.02
N THR A 634 -10.82 6.20 38.84
CA THR A 634 -12.13 5.60 38.59
C THR A 634 -11.96 4.41 37.65
N PRO A 635 -12.89 3.45 37.66
CA PRO A 635 -12.97 2.50 36.55
C PRO A 635 -13.16 3.28 35.24
N VAL A 636 -12.35 2.97 34.24
CA VAL A 636 -12.41 3.52 32.89
C VAL A 636 -12.50 2.38 31.88
N HIS A 637 -13.18 2.62 30.77
CA HIS A 637 -13.33 1.70 29.65
C HIS A 637 -12.05 1.56 28.83
N ARG A 638 -11.24 2.63 28.74
CA ARG A 638 -9.93 2.69 28.07
C ARG A 638 -9.97 2.67 26.53
N ASP A 639 -11.07 2.20 25.96
CA ASP A 639 -11.35 2.18 24.51
C ASP A 639 -12.75 2.76 24.23
N PHE A 640 -13.15 3.85 24.91
CA PHE A 640 -14.51 4.40 24.81
C PHE A 640 -14.66 5.31 23.59
N TYR A 641 -15.39 4.88 22.56
CA TYR A 641 -15.67 5.65 21.34
C TYR A 641 -16.95 5.15 20.66
N PRO A 642 -17.50 5.88 19.67
CA PRO A 642 -18.81 5.57 19.09
C PRO A 642 -18.99 4.14 18.52
N ASP A 643 -17.95 3.44 18.05
CA ASP A 643 -18.13 2.05 17.58
C ASP A 643 -18.37 1.04 18.72
N GLN A 644 -18.07 1.43 19.96
CA GLN A 644 -18.28 0.59 21.16
C GLN A 644 -19.63 0.87 21.83
N ILE A 645 -20.49 1.64 21.18
CA ILE A 645 -21.82 2.00 21.68
C ILE A 645 -22.85 1.60 20.62
N LEU A 646 -23.83 0.79 21.02
CA LEU A 646 -25.01 0.55 20.22
C LEU A 646 -26.18 1.40 20.71
N THR A 647 -27.09 1.73 19.81
CA THR A 647 -28.30 2.49 20.11
C THR A 647 -29.53 1.82 19.50
N ASP A 648 -30.65 1.86 20.23
CA ASP A 648 -31.93 1.36 19.76
C ASP A 648 -32.48 2.26 18.64
N ARG A 649 -32.99 1.67 17.56
CA ARG A 649 -33.54 2.39 16.40
C ARG A 649 -34.69 3.32 16.76
N ARG A 650 -35.52 2.94 17.75
CA ARG A 650 -36.72 3.65 18.21
C ARG A 650 -36.44 4.57 19.40
N HIS A 651 -35.42 4.25 20.20
CA HIS A 651 -35.08 5.00 21.41
C HIS A 651 -33.59 5.38 21.42
N PRO A 652 -33.18 6.46 20.73
CA PRO A 652 -31.78 6.80 20.54
C PRO A 652 -31.02 7.14 21.84
N ALA A 653 -31.75 7.42 22.92
CA ALA A 653 -31.19 7.62 24.27
C ALA A 653 -30.92 6.31 25.03
N ARG A 654 -31.37 5.15 24.51
CA ARG A 654 -31.05 3.84 25.06
C ARG A 654 -29.76 3.32 24.44
N LEU A 655 -28.74 3.13 25.26
CA LEU A 655 -27.38 2.81 24.85
C LEU A 655 -26.97 1.43 25.38
N VAL A 656 -26.28 0.66 24.54
CA VAL A 656 -25.65 -0.60 24.93
C VAL A 656 -24.14 -0.44 24.76
N LEU A 657 -23.41 -0.49 25.86
CA LEU A 657 -21.96 -0.34 25.90
C LEU A 657 -21.27 -1.69 25.65
N LEU A 658 -20.19 -1.71 24.87
CA LEU A 658 -19.50 -2.90 24.41
C LEU A 658 -18.00 -2.87 24.70
N ASP A 659 -17.39 -4.06 24.79
CA ASP A 659 -15.93 -4.31 24.71
C ASP A 659 -15.08 -3.82 25.90
N PHE A 660 -15.37 -4.37 27.07
CA PHE A 660 -14.70 -4.06 28.34
C PHE A 660 -13.33 -4.73 28.55
N ASP A 661 -12.61 -5.13 27.50
CA ASP A 661 -11.38 -5.92 27.64
C ASP A 661 -10.16 -5.13 28.13
N LEU A 662 -10.17 -3.81 27.91
CA LEU A 662 -9.15 -2.88 28.38
C LEU A 662 -9.53 -2.13 29.66
N CYS A 663 -10.68 -2.45 30.28
CA CYS A 663 -11.14 -1.79 31.49
C CYS A 663 -10.09 -1.83 32.61
N SER A 664 -9.86 -0.68 33.25
CA SER A 664 -8.83 -0.48 34.28
C SER A 664 -9.18 0.70 35.18
N GLN A 665 -8.42 0.91 36.25
CA GLN A 665 -8.43 2.15 37.04
C GLN A 665 -7.59 3.22 36.34
N SER A 666 -8.14 4.41 36.09
CA SER A 666 -7.40 5.54 35.53
C SER A 666 -8.06 6.89 35.88
N ALA A 667 -7.54 7.97 35.31
CA ALA A 667 -8.17 9.29 35.38
C ALA A 667 -9.51 9.29 34.61
N ALA A 668 -10.59 9.71 35.26
CA ALA A 668 -11.94 9.72 34.68
C ALA A 668 -12.03 10.45 33.32
N ALA A 669 -11.30 11.57 33.19
CA ALA A 669 -11.27 12.38 31.97
C ALA A 669 -10.70 11.66 30.72
N LEU A 670 -9.99 10.54 30.90
CA LEU A 670 -9.36 9.80 29.81
C LEU A 670 -10.39 9.31 28.78
N ASP A 671 -11.44 8.63 29.21
CA ASP A 671 -12.47 8.10 28.30
C ASP A 671 -13.26 9.23 27.63
N ALA A 672 -13.57 10.29 28.37
CA ALA A 672 -14.29 11.45 27.83
C ALA A 672 -13.48 12.16 26.75
N GLY A 673 -12.18 12.38 26.98
CA GLY A 673 -11.27 12.94 25.99
C GLY A 673 -11.12 12.04 24.76
N ASN A 674 -10.98 10.72 24.97
CA ASN A 674 -10.90 9.75 23.88
C ASN A 674 -12.17 9.76 23.02
N TYR A 675 -13.34 9.76 23.65
CA TYR A 675 -14.64 9.80 22.99
C TYR A 675 -14.78 11.03 22.09
N LEU A 676 -14.52 12.21 22.65
CA LEU A 676 -14.58 13.48 21.91
C LEU A 676 -13.59 13.51 20.74
N ALA A 677 -12.38 12.96 20.90
CA ALA A 677 -11.42 12.88 19.81
C ALA A 677 -11.95 12.03 18.66
N HIS A 678 -12.61 10.91 18.96
CA HIS A 678 -13.22 10.04 17.96
C HIS A 678 -14.43 10.67 17.27
N VAL A 679 -15.26 11.44 17.99
CA VAL A 679 -16.35 12.20 17.39
C VAL A 679 -15.81 13.26 16.44
N ARG A 680 -14.77 13.98 16.83
CA ARG A 680 -14.18 15.05 16.02
C ARG A 680 -13.43 14.51 14.79
N GLU A 681 -12.70 13.41 14.94
CA GLU A 681 -12.11 12.69 13.80
C GLU A 681 -13.19 12.17 12.85
N LEU A 682 -14.28 11.61 13.38
CA LEU A 682 -15.41 11.13 12.57
C LEU A 682 -16.04 12.28 11.78
N ALA A 683 -16.24 13.44 12.41
CA ALA A 683 -16.80 14.64 11.79
C ALA A 683 -15.93 15.09 10.61
N LEU A 684 -14.62 15.23 10.85
CA LEU A 684 -13.64 15.56 9.83
C LEU A 684 -13.60 14.52 8.70
N ARG A 685 -13.59 13.23 9.05
CA ARG A 685 -13.49 12.13 8.09
C ARG A 685 -14.70 12.03 7.16
N ARG A 686 -15.91 12.19 7.70
CA ARG A 686 -17.16 12.01 6.93
C ARG A 686 -17.67 13.28 6.28
N PHE A 687 -17.47 14.43 6.91
CA PHE A 687 -18.10 15.69 6.51
C PHE A 687 -17.09 16.78 6.13
N GLY A 688 -15.78 16.51 6.25
CA GLY A 688 -14.73 17.48 5.93
C GLY A 688 -14.63 18.65 6.91
N ASN A 689 -15.45 18.65 7.97
CA ASN A 689 -15.50 19.70 8.98
C ASN A 689 -15.47 19.06 10.37
N ALA A 690 -14.48 19.42 11.18
CA ALA A 690 -14.31 18.92 12.54
C ALA A 690 -15.47 19.34 13.47
N ASP A 691 -16.16 20.44 13.17
CA ASP A 691 -17.24 20.97 14.01
C ASP A 691 -18.62 20.48 13.58
N ALA A 692 -18.71 19.60 12.56
CA ALA A 692 -19.98 19.11 12.03
C ALA A 692 -20.85 18.37 13.06
N LEU A 693 -20.26 17.91 14.17
CA LEU A 693 -20.95 17.20 15.26
C LEU A 693 -20.89 17.97 16.59
N GLN A 694 -20.61 19.28 16.59
CA GLN A 694 -20.38 20.08 17.80
C GLN A 694 -21.54 20.05 18.80
N ALA A 695 -22.80 19.97 18.33
CA ALA A 695 -23.97 19.85 19.21
C ALA A 695 -23.92 18.57 20.06
N HIS A 696 -23.41 17.48 19.49
CA HIS A 696 -23.21 16.22 20.21
C HIS A 696 -22.10 16.33 21.26
N GLU A 697 -20.96 16.91 20.88
CA GLU A 697 -19.81 17.11 21.77
C GLU A 697 -20.17 18.00 22.97
N THR A 698 -20.96 19.06 22.74
CA THR A 698 -21.40 19.99 23.76
C THR A 698 -22.35 19.32 24.74
N ALA A 699 -23.37 18.62 24.24
CA ALA A 699 -24.34 17.92 25.09
C ALA A 699 -23.69 16.77 25.88
N PHE A 700 -22.77 16.02 25.25
CA PHE A 700 -21.96 15.00 25.93
C PHE A 700 -21.15 15.59 27.08
N THR A 701 -20.42 16.68 26.82
CA THR A 701 -19.55 17.30 27.81
C THR A 701 -20.34 17.86 28.98
N GLY A 702 -21.47 18.52 28.70
CA GLY A 702 -22.37 19.05 29.72
C GLY A 702 -22.91 17.95 30.65
N ALA A 703 -23.55 16.92 30.08
CA ALA A 703 -24.12 15.82 30.86
C ALA A 703 -23.05 15.00 31.60
N TYR A 704 -21.87 14.81 31.00
CA TYR A 704 -20.78 14.09 31.68
C TYR A 704 -20.27 14.87 32.89
N LEU A 705 -20.01 16.17 32.76
CA LEU A 705 -19.48 16.99 33.86
C LEU A 705 -20.50 17.23 34.98
N GLU A 706 -21.80 17.22 34.67
CA GLU A 706 -22.87 17.29 35.67
C GLU A 706 -22.82 16.11 36.65
N HIS A 707 -22.48 14.92 36.17
CA HIS A 707 -22.45 13.69 36.98
C HIS A 707 -21.04 13.27 37.43
N ALA A 708 -19.99 13.70 36.73
CA ALA A 708 -18.59 13.39 37.06
C ALA A 708 -17.98 14.49 37.96
N ILE A 709 -18.49 14.62 39.18
CA ILE A 709 -18.19 15.72 40.13
C ILE A 709 -16.69 15.96 40.45
N TRP A 710 -15.83 14.96 40.22
CA TRP A 710 -14.38 15.05 40.46
C TRP A 710 -13.56 15.36 39.21
N THR A 711 -14.20 15.50 38.06
CA THR A 711 -13.55 15.71 36.76
C THR A 711 -13.61 17.16 36.34
N ARG A 712 -12.46 17.77 36.03
CA ARG A 712 -12.42 19.15 35.53
C ARG A 712 -12.57 19.18 34.01
N ALA A 713 -13.30 20.17 33.50
CA ALA A 713 -13.43 20.40 32.05
C ALA A 713 -12.07 20.60 31.35
N GLU A 714 -11.07 21.12 32.06
CA GLU A 714 -9.69 21.25 31.57
C GLU A 714 -9.02 19.90 31.34
N ASP A 715 -9.25 18.92 32.22
CA ASP A 715 -8.65 17.60 32.08
C ASP A 715 -9.26 16.85 30.88
N VAL A 716 -10.58 16.98 30.67
CA VAL A 716 -11.27 16.43 29.50
C VAL A 716 -10.70 17.02 28.20
N ARG A 717 -10.52 18.35 28.14
CA ARG A 717 -9.90 19.03 26.99
C ARG A 717 -8.46 18.60 26.77
N GLY A 718 -7.69 18.39 27.83
CA GLY A 718 -6.32 17.93 27.70
C GLY A 718 -6.22 16.48 27.18
N PHE A 719 -7.03 15.56 27.69
CA PHE A 719 -7.09 14.19 27.16
C PHE A 719 -7.67 14.10 25.75
N LEU A 720 -8.58 15.01 25.37
CA LEU A 720 -9.03 15.19 23.99
C LEU A 720 -7.85 15.52 23.07
N ALA A 721 -7.02 16.51 23.43
CA ALA A 721 -5.86 16.88 22.64
C ALA A 721 -4.83 15.73 22.53
N LEU A 722 -4.51 15.04 23.63
CA LEU A 722 -3.63 13.86 23.58
C LEU A 722 -4.19 12.74 22.69
N SER A 723 -5.50 12.51 22.73
CA SER A 723 -6.16 11.50 21.90
C SER A 723 -6.16 11.89 20.42
N LEU A 724 -6.33 13.18 20.08
CA LEU A 724 -6.22 13.69 18.71
C LEU A 724 -4.79 13.57 18.16
N LEU A 725 -3.78 13.83 18.99
CA LEU A 725 -2.38 13.57 18.63
C LEU A 725 -2.18 12.09 18.28
N ARG A 726 -2.75 11.17 19.07
CA ARG A 726 -2.72 9.74 18.78
C ARG A 726 -3.46 9.39 17.49
N HIS A 727 -4.52 10.13 17.14
CA HIS A 727 -5.26 9.94 15.90
C HIS A 727 -4.47 10.31 14.65
N ILE A 728 -3.43 11.14 14.75
CA ILE A 728 -2.47 11.35 13.64
C ILE A 728 -1.89 9.99 13.22
N PHE A 729 -1.41 9.18 14.17
CA PHE A 729 -0.94 7.84 13.86
C PHE A 729 -2.05 6.97 13.26
N LEU A 730 -3.24 6.94 13.86
CA LEU A 730 -4.37 6.14 13.33
C LEU A 730 -4.76 6.54 11.90
N SER A 731 -4.76 7.83 11.57
CA SER A 731 -5.11 8.34 10.24
C SER A 731 -4.16 7.83 9.14
N THR A 732 -2.89 7.56 9.49
CA THR A 732 -1.90 6.99 8.57
C THR A 732 -2.00 5.47 8.38
N ARG A 733 -2.68 4.78 9.30
CA ARG A 733 -2.83 3.31 9.30
C ARG A 733 -3.97 2.81 8.40
N PHE A 734 -4.95 3.67 8.10
CA PHE A 734 -6.14 3.30 7.35
C PHE A 734 -6.28 4.19 6.10
N PRO A 735 -6.30 3.64 4.87
CA PRO A 735 -6.39 4.42 3.63
C PRO A 735 -7.55 5.40 3.61
N GLY A 736 -8.75 4.97 4.03
CA GLY A 736 -9.96 5.81 4.12
C GLY A 736 -9.93 6.90 5.21
N ARG A 737 -8.80 7.07 5.91
CA ARG A 737 -8.58 8.16 6.89
C ARG A 737 -7.40 9.05 6.51
N ALA A 738 -6.65 8.72 5.45
CA ALA A 738 -5.39 9.40 5.13
C ALA A 738 -5.58 10.90 4.85
N HIS A 739 -6.72 11.30 4.27
CA HIS A 739 -7.07 12.70 4.02
C HIS A 739 -7.24 13.53 5.29
N THR A 740 -7.47 12.89 6.44
CA THR A 740 -7.59 13.58 7.74
C THR A 740 -6.24 13.89 8.38
N THR A 741 -5.13 13.31 7.91
CA THR A 741 -3.82 13.41 8.58
C THR A 741 -3.31 14.84 8.67
N VAL A 742 -3.34 15.59 7.57
CA VAL A 742 -2.87 16.99 7.53
C VAL A 742 -3.80 17.91 8.34
N PRO A 743 -5.14 17.86 8.16
CA PRO A 743 -6.02 18.63 9.02
C PRO A 743 -5.86 18.33 10.51
N LEU A 744 -5.60 17.07 10.91
CA LEU A 744 -5.33 16.70 12.30
C LEU A 744 -4.00 17.30 12.81
N LEU A 745 -2.94 17.28 11.99
CA LEU A 745 -1.67 17.93 12.32
C LEU A 745 -1.88 19.43 12.57
N ASP A 746 -2.51 20.12 11.61
CA ASP A 746 -2.75 21.57 11.69
C ASP A 746 -3.64 21.92 12.89
N TYR A 747 -4.64 21.08 13.17
CA TYR A 747 -5.54 21.27 14.30
C TYR A 747 -4.82 21.07 15.64
N CYS A 748 -4.00 20.02 15.76
CA CYS A 748 -3.23 19.78 16.98
C CYS A 748 -2.19 20.87 17.23
N GLU A 749 -1.57 21.43 16.19
CA GLU A 749 -0.65 22.57 16.32
C GLU A 749 -1.36 23.80 16.89
N ARG A 750 -2.59 24.09 16.47
CA ARG A 750 -3.39 25.18 17.06
C ARG A 750 -3.86 24.94 18.49
N LEU A 751 -4.01 23.68 18.88
CA LEU A 751 -4.40 23.32 20.25
C LEU A 751 -3.23 23.33 21.24
N THR A 752 -2.00 23.20 20.75
CA THR A 752 -0.81 22.96 21.57
C THR A 752 0.24 24.06 21.49
N GLY A 753 0.19 24.91 20.46
CA GLY A 753 0.84 26.22 20.43
C GLY A 753 0.04 27.25 21.21
#